data_AF-K0MBC3-F1
#
_entry.id   AF-K0MBC3-F1
#
_cell.length_a   1.000
_cell.length_b   1.000
_cell.length_c   1.000
_cell.angle_alpha   90.00
_cell.angle_beta   90.00
_cell.angle_gamma   90.00
#
_symmetry.space_group_name_H-M   'P 1'
#
loop_
_entity.id
_entity.type
_entity.pdbx_description
1 polymer ?
#
loop_
_entity_poly.entity_id
_entity_poly.type
_entity_poly.pdbx_seq_one_letter_code
_entity_poly.pdbx_strand_id
1 'polypeptide(L)'
;MTNPDFEHIKPVVSVARHRNVAVLSVDNPPINALSDTVRAGLCSALREAEADPAVRAVVLACEGNTFVAGADIREFARAKGAAEAIDVPAVIESCHKPVVAALHGQALGGGLELGLACHGRVALAGCRLGLPEITLGLIPGGGGTQRLPRLIGLEAAAELILSGATIDAETARESGLLDAVWPDRLRERAIEFAASLADSPAGVRRASTLAHPPMSPQTGQDLRKIAESRPAALRAPQAGAAAVEALSAAAQPDFVRGRALERELFARLRDGEESRALRALFFAERSARRVGLDDATSAPPMAHDAAVVGAGTMGRGIAIALADAGLRVRLIDVEQASLDRALEAIRAHYRSLAARGRMTEAAARDAVARISPASDMQAAAEADVVVEAAFEDLAIKQAIFRQLDSIVRPGAVLATNTSTLDVDAIAAATRRPQDVVGTHFFSPANVMCLLEVVRGARTAPRTLGAVLALGRRMGKVCVTVGVCDGFVANRMSAHRARQIELLLQHGALPQDIDQAAREFGFSMGPCAATDLAGLDISWRIRRGKGARSPIADALCELGRFGQKVGRGYFSYAPGSRVAVPDPEVEALIRRMAEQLGIRRQSFDLATITDRLILPVINEGARVLQDGVARQARDIDLIWVHGFGWPARRGGPMFHAERVGLASVCDRLARLADALEDASLQPAPLLRDLATRGAGFASLHAARQA
;
A
#
# COMPACT_ATOMS: atom_id res chain seq x y z
N MET A 1 -1.42 -53.61 -2.75
CA MET A 1 -2.42 -52.57 -3.07
C MET A 1 -1.72 -51.24 -2.95
N THR A 2 -1.30 -50.69 -4.08
CA THR A 2 -0.60 -49.41 -4.22
C THR A 2 -1.63 -48.30 -4.34
N ASN A 3 -1.52 -47.28 -3.48
CA ASN A 3 -2.40 -46.12 -3.46
C ASN A 3 -2.25 -45.31 -4.77
N PRO A 4 -3.32 -45.05 -5.55
CA PRO A 4 -3.21 -44.40 -6.87
C PRO A 4 -3.06 -42.88 -6.85
N ASP A 5 -3.06 -42.23 -5.68
CA ASP A 5 -3.03 -40.75 -5.56
C ASP A 5 -1.62 -40.12 -5.54
N PHE A 6 -0.58 -40.82 -5.98
CA PHE A 6 0.73 -40.23 -6.26
C PHE A 6 0.93 -40.08 -7.78
N GLU A 7 0.10 -39.24 -8.39
CA GLU A 7 0.43 -38.63 -9.68
C GLU A 7 1.79 -37.94 -9.57
N HIS A 8 2.63 -38.13 -10.59
CA HIS A 8 3.98 -37.58 -10.70
C HIS A 8 4.02 -36.08 -10.37
N ILE A 9 4.48 -35.72 -9.17
CA ILE A 9 4.80 -34.32 -8.85
C ILE A 9 5.94 -33.90 -9.76
N LYS A 10 5.63 -33.09 -10.78
CA LYS A 10 6.63 -32.47 -11.65
C LYS A 10 7.65 -31.74 -10.76
N PRO A 11 8.96 -32.00 -10.90
CA PRO A 11 9.95 -31.31 -10.08
C PRO A 11 9.91 -29.80 -10.38
N VAL A 12 9.88 -28.98 -9.32
CA VAL A 12 9.83 -27.49 -9.42
C VAL A 12 11.12 -26.88 -9.98
N VAL A 13 12.18 -27.68 -10.11
CA VAL A 13 13.42 -27.36 -10.80
C VAL A 13 13.75 -28.52 -11.74
N SER A 14 13.93 -28.23 -13.02
CA SER A 14 14.34 -29.21 -14.03
C SER A 14 15.67 -28.84 -14.66
N VAL A 15 16.47 -29.84 -15.05
CA VAL A 15 17.74 -29.66 -15.75
C VAL A 15 17.62 -30.18 -17.18
N ALA A 16 17.99 -29.34 -18.15
CA ALA A 16 18.10 -29.73 -19.56
C ALA A 16 19.51 -29.45 -20.07
N ARG A 17 20.11 -30.38 -20.81
CA ARG A 17 21.46 -30.20 -21.38
C ARG A 17 21.38 -29.77 -22.84
N HIS A 18 21.99 -28.64 -23.17
CA HIS A 18 22.18 -28.13 -24.52
C HIS A 18 23.67 -28.16 -24.86
N ARG A 19 24.11 -29.23 -25.54
CA ARG A 19 25.53 -29.52 -25.77
C ARG A 19 26.32 -29.55 -24.45
N ASN A 20 27.20 -28.58 -24.23
CA ASN A 20 28.04 -28.42 -23.04
C ASN A 20 27.47 -27.42 -22.02
N VAL A 21 26.21 -26.97 -22.17
CA VAL A 21 25.56 -26.03 -21.25
C VAL A 21 24.38 -26.72 -20.56
N ALA A 22 24.33 -26.67 -19.23
CA ALA A 22 23.18 -27.12 -18.46
C ALA A 22 22.21 -25.95 -18.23
N VAL A 23 20.91 -26.17 -18.43
CA VAL A 23 19.86 -25.17 -18.22
C VAL A 23 18.98 -25.62 -17.06
N LEU A 24 19.09 -24.92 -15.94
CA LEU A 24 18.28 -25.11 -14.74
C LEU A 24 17.05 -24.22 -14.86
N SER A 25 15.87 -24.83 -14.95
CA SER A 25 14.60 -24.11 -15.11
C SER A 25 13.76 -24.25 -13.86
N VAL A 26 13.41 -23.12 -13.24
CA VAL A 26 12.43 -23.07 -12.15
C VAL A 26 11.02 -22.97 -12.72
N ASP A 27 10.12 -23.82 -12.26
CA ASP A 27 8.69 -23.81 -12.59
C ASP A 27 7.88 -23.93 -11.30
N ASN A 28 7.61 -22.77 -10.67
CA ASN A 28 6.85 -22.65 -9.43
C ASN A 28 5.79 -21.53 -9.54
N PRO A 29 4.71 -21.76 -10.30
CA PRO A 29 3.71 -20.73 -10.58
C PRO A 29 3.03 -20.22 -9.29
N PRO A 30 2.49 -18.99 -9.28
CA PRO A 30 2.36 -18.09 -10.44
C PRO A 30 3.54 -17.15 -10.67
N ILE A 31 4.50 -17.07 -9.74
CA ILE A 31 5.58 -16.05 -9.75
C ILE A 31 6.98 -16.61 -9.50
N ASN A 32 7.15 -17.93 -9.59
CA ASN A 32 8.41 -18.62 -9.32
C ASN A 32 9.00 -18.24 -7.95
N ALA A 33 8.15 -18.17 -6.92
CA ALA A 33 8.59 -17.79 -5.59
C ALA A 33 9.71 -18.70 -5.10
N LEU A 34 10.77 -18.11 -4.53
CA LEU A 34 11.89 -18.85 -3.99
C LEU A 34 11.44 -19.50 -2.66
N SER A 35 10.83 -20.68 -2.74
CA SER A 35 10.42 -21.53 -1.61
C SER A 35 11.57 -22.43 -1.16
N ASP A 36 11.43 -23.11 -0.02
CA ASP A 36 12.39 -24.11 0.45
C ASP A 36 12.65 -25.19 -0.62
N THR A 37 11.59 -25.69 -1.26
CA THR A 37 11.70 -26.72 -2.31
C THR A 37 12.45 -26.21 -3.53
N VAL A 38 12.20 -24.96 -3.98
CA VAL A 38 12.93 -24.37 -5.10
C VAL A 38 14.41 -24.18 -4.73
N ARG A 39 14.71 -23.69 -3.51
CA ARG A 39 16.09 -23.53 -3.05
C ARG A 39 16.85 -24.85 -3.01
N ALA A 40 16.23 -25.89 -2.45
CA ALA A 40 16.82 -27.23 -2.40
C ALA A 40 17.06 -27.80 -3.80
N GLY A 41 16.08 -27.67 -4.70
CA GLY A 41 16.17 -28.11 -6.09
C GLY A 41 17.29 -27.40 -6.85
N LEU A 42 17.40 -26.08 -6.73
CA LEU A 42 18.47 -25.28 -7.35
C LEU A 42 19.85 -25.70 -6.85
N CYS A 43 20.04 -25.85 -5.54
CA CYS A 43 21.31 -26.29 -4.97
C CYS A 43 21.72 -27.69 -5.44
N SER A 44 20.77 -28.62 -5.49
CA SER A 44 21.03 -29.98 -5.99
C SER A 44 21.45 -29.95 -7.46
N ALA A 45 20.67 -29.27 -8.31
CA ALA A 45 20.92 -29.19 -9.73
C ALA A 45 22.23 -28.46 -10.07
N LEU A 46 22.59 -27.41 -9.33
CA LEU A 46 23.85 -26.70 -9.50
C LEU A 46 25.06 -27.59 -9.19
N ARG A 47 25.01 -28.33 -8.08
CA ARG A 47 26.09 -29.26 -7.70
C ARG A 47 26.23 -30.40 -8.70
N GLU A 48 25.12 -30.93 -9.21
CA GLU A 48 25.12 -31.96 -10.26
C GLU A 48 25.75 -31.44 -11.56
N ALA A 49 25.33 -30.25 -12.01
CA ALA A 49 25.90 -29.61 -13.20
C ALA A 49 27.37 -29.24 -13.03
N GLU A 50 27.81 -28.86 -11.81
CA GLU A 50 29.21 -28.60 -11.51
C GLU A 50 30.05 -29.88 -11.53
N ALA A 51 29.52 -31.00 -11.04
CA ALA A 51 30.22 -32.28 -11.03
C ALA A 51 30.32 -32.95 -12.42
N ASP A 52 29.37 -32.71 -13.34
CA ASP A 52 29.36 -33.34 -14.66
C ASP A 52 30.45 -32.75 -15.59
N PRO A 53 31.50 -33.51 -15.99
CA PRO A 53 32.57 -33.00 -16.85
C PRO A 53 32.10 -32.62 -18.27
N ALA A 54 30.94 -33.13 -18.73
CA ALA A 54 30.37 -32.75 -20.02
C ALA A 54 29.75 -31.33 -19.99
N VAL A 55 29.42 -30.82 -18.80
CA VAL A 55 28.91 -29.46 -18.61
C VAL A 55 30.07 -28.51 -18.39
N ARG A 56 30.13 -27.45 -19.21
CA ARG A 56 31.12 -26.36 -19.14
C ARG A 56 30.55 -25.05 -18.63
N ALA A 57 29.23 -24.85 -18.73
CA ALA A 57 28.53 -23.67 -18.22
C ALA A 57 27.09 -24.01 -17.80
N VAL A 58 26.48 -23.11 -17.02
CA VAL A 58 25.11 -23.25 -16.52
C VAL A 58 24.29 -22.00 -16.84
N VAL A 59 23.04 -22.18 -17.25
CA VAL A 59 22.03 -21.11 -17.34
C VAL A 59 20.95 -21.36 -16.30
N LEU A 60 20.68 -20.35 -15.48
CA LEU A 60 19.52 -20.31 -14.59
C LEU A 60 18.38 -19.55 -15.28
N ALA A 61 17.28 -20.25 -15.54
CA ALA A 61 16.10 -19.72 -16.21
C ALA A 61 14.82 -20.05 -15.41
N CYS A 62 13.69 -19.48 -15.82
CA CYS A 62 12.38 -19.77 -15.25
C CYS A 62 11.35 -20.02 -16.37
N GLU A 63 10.33 -20.82 -16.07
CA GLU A 63 9.15 -20.99 -16.90
C GLU A 63 8.08 -19.93 -16.57
N GLY A 64 7.09 -19.78 -17.45
CA GLY A 64 5.96 -18.86 -17.24
C GLY A 64 6.31 -17.39 -17.48
N ASN A 65 5.57 -16.48 -16.84
CA ASN A 65 5.56 -15.05 -17.18
C ASN A 65 6.66 -14.22 -16.50
N THR A 66 7.46 -14.82 -15.63
CA THR A 66 8.43 -14.08 -14.81
C THR A 66 9.59 -14.97 -14.37
N PHE A 67 10.75 -14.37 -14.12
CA PHE A 67 11.79 -14.97 -13.30
C PHE A 67 11.30 -15.10 -11.84
N VAL A 68 12.18 -15.40 -10.90
CA VAL A 68 11.85 -15.41 -9.47
C VAL A 68 11.47 -13.99 -9.00
N ALA A 69 10.21 -13.81 -8.58
CA ALA A 69 9.71 -12.53 -8.06
C ALA A 69 9.69 -12.49 -6.51
N GLY A 70 10.79 -12.91 -5.89
CA GLY A 70 11.02 -12.85 -4.45
C GLY A 70 10.91 -14.19 -3.72
N ALA A 71 11.16 -14.15 -2.40
CA ALA A 71 11.01 -15.30 -1.51
C ALA A 71 9.53 -15.63 -1.23
N ASP A 72 9.25 -16.86 -0.81
CA ASP A 72 7.92 -17.18 -0.28
C ASP A 72 7.75 -16.61 1.13
N ILE A 73 7.16 -15.41 1.20
CA ILE A 73 6.94 -14.66 2.45
C ILE A 73 6.11 -15.47 3.47
N ARG A 74 5.32 -16.46 3.03
CA ARG A 74 4.53 -17.32 3.94
C ARG A 74 5.42 -18.23 4.79
N GLU A 75 6.62 -18.57 4.31
CA GLU A 75 7.58 -19.39 5.04
C GLU A 75 8.22 -18.62 6.21
N PHE A 76 8.28 -17.29 6.14
CA PHE A 76 8.88 -16.46 7.20
C PHE A 76 8.14 -16.57 8.54
N ALA A 77 6.85 -16.89 8.53
CA ALA A 77 6.08 -17.15 9.74
C ALA A 77 6.43 -18.50 10.41
N ARG A 78 6.99 -19.44 9.65
CA ARG A 78 7.32 -20.82 10.10
C ARG A 78 8.76 -20.95 10.61
N ALA A 79 9.61 -19.96 10.38
CA ALA A 79 11.05 -20.04 10.60
C ALA A 79 11.53 -20.08 12.07
N LYS A 80 10.63 -20.14 13.07
CA LYS A 80 11.04 -20.36 14.47
C LYS A 80 11.57 -21.79 14.63
N GLY A 81 12.90 -21.92 14.76
CA GLY A 81 13.57 -23.21 15.02
C GLY A 81 13.89 -24.04 13.76
N ALA A 82 13.73 -23.49 12.56
CA ALA A 82 14.15 -24.17 11.34
C ALA A 82 15.68 -24.17 11.19
N ALA A 83 16.24 -25.24 10.60
CA ALA A 83 17.63 -25.27 10.12
C ALA A 83 17.93 -24.02 9.25
N GLU A 84 19.19 -23.56 9.22
CA GLU A 84 19.56 -22.41 8.40
C GLU A 84 19.04 -22.56 6.97
N ALA A 85 18.33 -21.54 6.48
CA ALA A 85 17.78 -21.53 5.13
C ALA A 85 18.91 -21.75 4.11
N ILE A 86 18.64 -22.61 3.12
CA ILE A 86 19.59 -22.96 2.06
C ILE A 86 20.07 -21.69 1.33
N ASP A 87 21.37 -21.40 1.41
CA ASP A 87 21.99 -20.22 0.78
C ASP A 87 22.37 -20.52 -0.68
N VAL A 88 21.37 -20.52 -1.56
CA VAL A 88 21.57 -20.73 -3.00
C VAL A 88 22.54 -19.71 -3.61
N PRO A 89 22.48 -18.39 -3.28
CA PRO A 89 23.48 -17.44 -3.75
C PRO A 89 24.93 -17.82 -3.45
N ALA A 90 25.21 -18.40 -2.27
CA ALA A 90 26.56 -18.90 -1.94
C ALA A 90 26.99 -20.05 -2.86
N VAL A 91 26.09 -20.99 -3.15
CA VAL A 91 26.38 -22.14 -4.03
C VAL A 91 26.63 -21.70 -5.46
N ILE A 92 25.83 -20.75 -5.98
CA ILE A 92 26.04 -20.16 -7.30
C ILE A 92 27.40 -19.49 -7.36
N GLU A 93 27.69 -18.62 -6.39
CA GLU A 93 28.91 -17.83 -6.39
C GLU A 93 30.15 -18.69 -6.16
N SER A 94 30.06 -19.83 -5.46
CA SER A 94 31.18 -20.77 -5.30
C SER A 94 31.49 -21.58 -6.56
N CYS A 95 30.53 -21.72 -7.49
CA CYS A 95 30.65 -22.60 -8.64
C CYS A 95 31.82 -22.24 -9.56
N HIS A 96 32.65 -23.21 -9.91
CA HIS A 96 33.82 -23.02 -10.77
C HIS A 96 33.48 -22.92 -12.26
N LYS A 97 32.24 -23.28 -12.64
CA LYS A 97 31.73 -23.13 -14.00
C LYS A 97 30.91 -21.84 -14.11
N PRO A 98 30.96 -21.11 -15.24
CA PRO A 98 30.13 -19.93 -15.42
C PRO A 98 28.65 -20.25 -15.26
N VAL A 99 27.97 -19.47 -14.42
CA VAL A 99 26.51 -19.52 -14.22
C VAL A 99 25.92 -18.21 -14.73
N VAL A 100 24.98 -18.27 -15.66
CA VAL A 100 24.32 -17.10 -16.26
C VAL A 100 22.84 -17.07 -15.88
N ALA A 101 22.37 -15.95 -15.33
CA ALA A 101 20.94 -15.74 -15.09
C ALA A 101 20.26 -15.18 -16.35
N ALA A 102 19.19 -15.84 -16.79
CA ALA A 102 18.30 -15.41 -17.87
C ALA A 102 17.02 -14.81 -17.27
N LEU A 103 16.97 -13.47 -17.18
CA LEU A 103 15.95 -12.73 -16.46
C LEU A 103 14.82 -12.23 -17.38
N HIS A 104 13.56 -12.53 -17.06
CA HIS A 104 12.39 -12.00 -17.77
C HIS A 104 11.25 -11.66 -16.80
N GLY A 105 10.29 -10.85 -17.26
CA GLY A 105 9.17 -10.41 -16.42
C GLY A 105 9.66 -9.61 -15.21
N GLN A 106 9.66 -10.23 -14.03
CA GLN A 106 10.14 -9.64 -12.78
C GLN A 106 11.26 -10.49 -12.15
N ALA A 107 12.37 -9.84 -11.79
CA ALA A 107 13.43 -10.40 -10.97
C ALA A 107 13.57 -9.54 -9.71
N LEU A 108 12.86 -9.95 -8.64
CA LEU A 108 12.70 -9.13 -7.43
C LEU A 108 13.22 -9.83 -6.19
N GLY A 109 13.75 -9.04 -5.26
CA GLY A 109 14.25 -9.49 -3.97
C GLY A 109 15.21 -10.67 -4.10
N GLY A 110 14.92 -11.77 -3.40
CA GLY A 110 15.67 -13.03 -3.52
C GLY A 110 15.91 -13.51 -4.96
N GLY A 111 15.03 -13.22 -5.92
CA GLY A 111 15.27 -13.52 -7.32
C GLY A 111 16.37 -12.67 -7.96
N LEU A 112 16.40 -11.37 -7.68
CA LEU A 112 17.52 -10.53 -8.07
C LEU A 112 18.80 -10.96 -7.34
N GLU A 113 18.72 -11.37 -6.07
CA GLU A 113 19.88 -11.88 -5.33
C GLU A 113 20.50 -13.15 -5.96
N LEU A 114 19.69 -14.04 -6.55
CA LEU A 114 20.19 -15.15 -7.37
C LEU A 114 20.95 -14.62 -8.60
N GLY A 115 20.40 -13.63 -9.30
CA GLY A 115 21.05 -12.99 -10.45
C GLY A 115 22.36 -12.29 -10.08
N LEU A 116 22.40 -11.61 -8.93
CA LEU A 116 23.59 -10.94 -8.40
C LEU A 116 24.71 -11.94 -8.07
N ALA A 117 24.37 -13.14 -7.63
CA ALA A 117 25.33 -14.20 -7.35
C ALA A 117 25.84 -14.92 -8.61
N CYS A 118 25.08 -14.89 -9.71
CA CYS A 118 25.52 -15.46 -10.98
C CYS A 118 26.76 -14.75 -11.52
N HIS A 119 27.46 -15.39 -12.44
CA HIS A 119 28.68 -14.87 -13.05
C HIS A 119 28.37 -13.95 -14.25
N GLY A 120 27.25 -14.22 -14.93
CA GLY A 120 26.64 -13.37 -15.95
C GLY A 120 25.15 -13.14 -15.70
N ARG A 121 24.63 -12.00 -16.18
CA ARG A 121 23.21 -11.61 -16.10
C ARG A 121 22.76 -11.04 -17.43
N VAL A 122 21.75 -11.67 -18.02
CA VAL A 122 21.13 -11.22 -19.27
C VAL A 122 19.62 -11.13 -19.09
N ALA A 123 18.96 -10.17 -19.75
CA ALA A 123 17.53 -9.97 -19.58
C ALA A 123 16.77 -9.83 -20.91
N LEU A 124 15.48 -10.18 -20.88
CA LEU A 124 14.53 -9.79 -21.91
C LEU A 124 14.15 -8.32 -21.73
N ALA A 125 13.98 -7.59 -22.84
CA ALA A 125 13.47 -6.22 -22.83
C ALA A 125 12.13 -6.14 -22.07
N GLY A 126 11.96 -5.06 -21.29
CA GLY A 126 10.80 -4.90 -20.40
C GLY A 126 10.87 -5.66 -19.07
N CYS A 127 11.92 -6.45 -18.81
CA CYS A 127 12.15 -7.04 -17.49
C CYS A 127 12.30 -5.95 -16.42
N ARG A 128 11.73 -6.17 -15.23
CA ARG A 128 11.82 -5.27 -14.07
C ARG A 128 12.65 -5.90 -12.96
N LEU A 129 13.61 -5.14 -12.43
CA LEU A 129 14.57 -5.61 -11.42
C LEU A 129 14.52 -4.73 -10.18
N GLY A 130 14.63 -5.30 -8.98
CA GLY A 130 14.63 -4.53 -7.74
C GLY A 130 14.77 -5.35 -6.46
N LEU A 131 15.02 -4.66 -5.35
CA LEU A 131 15.14 -5.23 -4.00
C LEU A 131 14.10 -4.60 -3.06
N PRO A 132 12.82 -5.00 -3.14
CA PRO A 132 11.71 -4.34 -2.46
C PRO A 132 11.52 -4.75 -0.99
N GLU A 133 12.47 -5.46 -0.38
CA GLU A 133 12.38 -6.00 1.00
C GLU A 133 12.03 -4.93 2.04
N ILE A 134 12.47 -3.69 1.84
CA ILE A 134 12.16 -2.56 2.73
C ILE A 134 10.65 -2.34 2.91
N THR A 135 9.86 -2.64 1.86
CA THR A 135 8.39 -2.51 1.89
C THR A 135 7.73 -3.51 2.83
N LEU A 136 8.45 -4.57 3.22
CA LEU A 136 8.05 -5.60 4.18
C LEU A 136 8.72 -5.41 5.54
N GLY A 137 9.43 -4.30 5.77
CA GLY A 137 10.22 -4.09 6.98
C GLY A 137 11.44 -5.00 7.07
N LEU A 138 12.01 -5.37 5.92
CA LEU A 138 13.18 -6.23 5.81
C LEU A 138 14.29 -5.52 5.01
N ILE A 139 15.44 -6.17 4.95
CA ILE A 139 16.51 -5.84 4.00
C ILE A 139 16.75 -7.06 3.10
N PRO A 140 17.46 -6.92 1.96
CA PRO A 140 17.98 -8.08 1.25
C PRO A 140 18.84 -8.94 2.19
N GLY A 141 18.67 -10.27 2.13
CA GLY A 141 19.29 -11.21 3.08
C GLY A 141 20.11 -12.33 2.43
N GLY A 142 20.14 -12.38 1.10
CA GLY A 142 20.88 -13.33 0.27
C GLY A 142 22.19 -12.78 -0.30
N GLY A 143 22.66 -11.62 0.20
CA GLY A 143 23.83 -10.89 -0.25
C GLY A 143 23.53 -9.66 -1.11
N GLY A 144 22.28 -9.26 -1.26
CA GLY A 144 21.87 -8.13 -2.08
C GLY A 144 22.48 -6.80 -1.64
N THR A 145 22.55 -6.53 -0.33
CA THR A 145 23.18 -5.31 0.20
C THR A 145 24.70 -5.29 0.00
N GLN A 146 25.31 -6.44 -0.28
CA GLN A 146 26.76 -6.59 -0.44
C GLN A 146 27.19 -6.65 -1.91
N ARG A 147 26.47 -7.40 -2.75
CA ARG A 147 26.79 -7.59 -4.17
C ARG A 147 26.32 -6.43 -5.04
N LEU A 148 25.15 -5.87 -4.77
CA LEU A 148 24.62 -4.78 -5.59
C LEU A 148 25.54 -3.54 -5.60
N PRO A 149 26.04 -3.03 -4.44
CA PRO A 149 26.96 -1.89 -4.43
C PRO A 149 28.28 -2.11 -5.20
N ARG A 150 28.74 -3.37 -5.29
CA ARG A 150 29.95 -3.74 -6.05
C ARG A 150 29.74 -3.75 -7.56
N LEU A 151 28.48 -3.85 -8.02
CA LEU A 151 28.12 -3.86 -9.43
C LEU A 151 27.75 -2.47 -9.95
N ILE A 152 26.94 -1.72 -9.20
CA ILE A 152 26.36 -0.45 -9.67
C ILE A 152 26.78 0.77 -8.84
N GLY A 153 27.68 0.58 -7.87
CA GLY A 153 28.06 1.62 -6.92
C GLY A 153 27.12 1.74 -5.74
N LEU A 154 27.60 2.37 -4.67
CA LEU A 154 26.92 2.43 -3.38
C LEU A 154 25.64 3.27 -3.41
N GLU A 155 25.68 4.44 -4.03
CA GLU A 155 24.54 5.36 -4.08
C GLU A 155 23.37 4.75 -4.85
N ALA A 156 23.59 4.24 -6.07
CA ALA A 156 22.56 3.60 -6.87
C ALA A 156 21.97 2.35 -6.18
N ALA A 157 22.81 1.57 -5.49
CA ALA A 157 22.35 0.43 -4.71
C ALA A 157 21.49 0.86 -3.49
N ALA A 158 21.92 1.90 -2.77
CA ALA A 158 21.17 2.47 -1.67
C ALA A 158 19.81 3.00 -2.13
N GLU A 159 19.77 3.66 -3.28
CA GLU A 159 18.52 4.15 -3.88
C GLU A 159 17.56 3.01 -4.21
N LEU A 160 18.03 1.95 -4.85
CA LEU A 160 17.19 0.80 -5.20
C LEU A 160 16.65 0.08 -3.95
N ILE A 161 17.48 -0.11 -2.92
CA ILE A 161 17.12 -0.82 -1.69
C ILE A 161 16.21 0.02 -0.77
N LEU A 162 16.56 1.28 -0.51
CA LEU A 162 15.85 2.14 0.45
C LEU A 162 14.53 2.68 -0.11
N SER A 163 14.40 2.80 -1.43
CA SER A 163 13.12 3.13 -2.07
C SER A 163 12.22 1.91 -2.22
N GLY A 164 12.79 0.71 -2.30
CA GLY A 164 12.09 -0.52 -2.68
C GLY A 164 11.52 -0.48 -4.10
N ALA A 165 12.02 0.43 -4.95
CA ALA A 165 11.57 0.61 -6.32
C ALA A 165 12.12 -0.50 -7.24
N THR A 166 11.69 -0.45 -8.49
CA THR A 166 12.24 -1.28 -9.56
C THR A 166 12.81 -0.40 -10.66
N ILE A 167 13.83 -0.92 -11.35
CA ILE A 167 14.38 -0.36 -12.59
C ILE A 167 14.04 -1.29 -13.76
N ASP A 168 13.97 -0.75 -14.98
CA ASP A 168 13.87 -1.56 -16.19
C ASP A 168 15.22 -2.16 -16.60
N ALA A 169 15.15 -3.11 -17.53
CA ALA A 169 16.30 -3.82 -18.06
C ALA A 169 17.32 -2.87 -18.70
N GLU A 170 16.85 -1.82 -19.39
CA GLU A 170 17.69 -0.83 -20.06
C GLU A 170 18.50 -0.02 -19.04
N THR A 171 17.86 0.54 -18.01
CA THR A 171 18.54 1.23 -16.90
C THR A 171 19.49 0.28 -16.16
N ALA A 172 19.09 -0.97 -15.97
CA ALA A 172 19.94 -1.99 -15.36
C ALA A 172 21.17 -2.33 -16.22
N ARG A 173 21.07 -2.25 -17.54
CA ARG A 173 22.20 -2.43 -18.46
C ARG A 173 23.17 -1.27 -18.41
N GLU A 174 22.64 -0.05 -18.42
CA GLU A 174 23.44 1.19 -18.36
C GLU A 174 24.22 1.33 -17.05
N SER A 175 23.62 0.91 -15.93
CA SER A 175 24.28 0.91 -14.62
C SER A 175 25.32 -0.20 -14.42
N GLY A 176 25.40 -1.18 -15.33
CA GLY A 176 26.30 -2.34 -15.21
C GLY A 176 25.74 -3.51 -14.39
N LEU A 177 24.47 -3.45 -13.97
CA LEU A 177 23.79 -4.59 -13.31
C LEU A 177 23.61 -5.76 -14.29
N LEU A 178 23.28 -5.48 -15.55
CA LEU A 178 23.13 -6.48 -16.62
C LEU A 178 24.29 -6.43 -17.62
N ASP A 179 24.66 -7.60 -18.14
CA ASP A 179 25.65 -7.76 -19.19
C ASP A 179 25.03 -7.63 -20.59
N ALA A 180 23.74 -7.94 -20.75
CA ALA A 180 23.01 -7.75 -22.00
C ALA A 180 21.50 -7.66 -21.79
N VAL A 181 20.83 -6.95 -22.71
CA VAL A 181 19.37 -6.92 -22.84
C VAL A 181 19.02 -7.26 -24.28
N TRP A 182 18.07 -8.16 -24.46
CA TRP A 182 17.64 -8.61 -25.78
C TRP A 182 16.13 -8.50 -25.95
N PRO A 183 15.64 -8.20 -27.17
CA PRO A 183 14.21 -8.08 -27.43
C PRO A 183 13.48 -9.42 -27.45
N ASP A 184 14.18 -10.52 -27.77
CA ASP A 184 13.62 -11.86 -27.93
C ASP A 184 14.66 -12.97 -27.64
N ARG A 185 14.18 -14.23 -27.69
CA ARG A 185 15.00 -15.47 -27.64
C ARG A 185 16.00 -15.52 -26.49
N LEU A 186 15.57 -15.02 -25.32
CA LEU A 186 16.41 -14.88 -24.13
C LEU A 186 17.14 -16.19 -23.77
N ARG A 187 16.43 -17.33 -23.79
CA ARG A 187 17.00 -18.63 -23.40
C ARG A 187 18.12 -19.08 -24.33
N GLU A 188 17.90 -19.02 -25.65
CA GLU A 188 18.89 -19.40 -26.66
C GLU A 188 20.14 -18.52 -26.54
N ARG A 189 19.96 -17.20 -26.45
CA ARG A 189 21.06 -16.25 -26.33
C ARG A 189 21.80 -16.36 -25.00
N ALA A 190 21.10 -16.70 -23.91
CA ALA A 190 21.73 -16.96 -22.62
C ALA A 190 22.61 -18.21 -22.66
N ILE A 191 22.22 -19.26 -23.40
CA ILE A 191 23.04 -20.46 -23.62
C ILE A 191 24.31 -20.11 -24.39
N GLU A 192 24.19 -19.33 -25.48
CA GLU A 192 25.33 -18.86 -26.26
C GLU A 192 26.29 -18.01 -25.42
N PHE A 193 25.74 -17.10 -24.61
CA PHE A 193 26.53 -16.25 -23.70
C PHE A 193 27.20 -17.06 -22.59
N ALA A 194 26.52 -18.06 -22.02
CA ALA A 194 27.12 -18.95 -21.01
C ALA A 194 28.28 -19.77 -21.60
N ALA A 195 28.12 -20.28 -22.82
CA ALA A 195 29.18 -20.99 -23.54
C ALA A 195 30.40 -20.09 -23.78
N SER A 196 30.19 -18.85 -24.23
CA SER A 196 31.31 -17.93 -24.48
C SER A 196 32.07 -17.55 -23.21
N LEU A 197 31.39 -17.44 -22.06
CA LEU A 197 32.05 -17.25 -20.77
C LEU A 197 32.92 -18.46 -20.36
N ALA A 198 32.53 -19.68 -20.73
CA ALA A 198 33.31 -20.87 -20.43
C ALA A 198 34.55 -21.05 -21.32
N ASP A 199 34.58 -20.36 -22.47
CA ASP A 199 35.76 -20.27 -23.35
C ASP A 199 36.66 -19.07 -23.00
N SER A 200 36.23 -18.19 -22.10
CA SER A 200 36.97 -16.99 -21.71
C SER A 200 38.19 -17.32 -20.83
N PRO A 201 39.39 -16.81 -21.15
CA PRO A 201 40.57 -16.99 -20.30
C PRO A 201 40.51 -16.19 -18.99
N ALA A 202 39.58 -15.24 -18.86
CA ALA A 202 39.42 -14.40 -17.67
C ALA A 202 38.80 -15.15 -16.47
N GLY A 203 38.30 -16.37 -16.68
CA GLY A 203 37.65 -17.18 -15.65
C GLY A 203 36.27 -16.63 -15.23
N VAL A 204 35.75 -17.16 -14.12
CA VAL A 204 34.43 -16.80 -13.60
C VAL A 204 34.46 -15.46 -12.84
N ARG A 205 33.68 -14.47 -13.29
CA ARG A 205 33.53 -13.18 -12.59
C ARG A 205 32.59 -13.32 -11.39
N ARG A 206 33.09 -13.07 -10.18
CA ARG A 206 32.31 -13.14 -8.92
C ARG A 206 32.07 -11.74 -8.37
N ALA A 207 30.82 -11.41 -8.06
CA ALA A 207 30.49 -10.08 -7.56
C ALA A 207 31.17 -9.79 -6.22
N SER A 208 31.34 -10.80 -5.35
CA SER A 208 32.05 -10.67 -4.07
C SER A 208 33.52 -10.28 -4.19
N THR A 209 34.18 -10.59 -5.30
CA THR A 209 35.61 -10.28 -5.53
C THR A 209 35.82 -8.99 -6.31
N LEU A 210 34.75 -8.33 -6.76
CA LEU A 210 34.85 -7.00 -7.37
C LEU A 210 35.26 -5.97 -6.31
N ALA A 211 35.88 -4.88 -6.78
CA ALA A 211 36.23 -3.77 -5.91
C ALA A 211 35.00 -3.28 -5.13
N HIS A 212 35.15 -3.12 -3.83
CA HIS A 212 34.11 -2.48 -3.02
C HIS A 212 34.02 -0.99 -3.39
N PRO A 213 32.84 -0.37 -3.28
CA PRO A 213 32.73 1.06 -3.49
C PRO A 213 33.60 1.83 -2.48
N PRO A 214 34.16 3.00 -2.87
CA PRO A 214 34.98 3.80 -1.98
C PRO A 214 34.16 4.30 -0.79
N MET A 215 34.79 4.34 0.38
CA MET A 215 34.19 4.88 1.60
C MET A 215 34.75 6.29 1.88
N SER A 216 33.87 7.23 2.18
CA SER A 216 34.18 8.52 2.77
C SER A 216 33.78 8.55 4.25
N PRO A 217 34.34 9.45 5.08
CA PRO A 217 33.85 9.68 6.44
C PRO A 217 32.35 10.02 6.52
N GLN A 218 31.77 10.54 5.44
CA GLN A 218 30.36 10.94 5.33
C GLN A 218 29.43 9.83 4.83
N THR A 219 29.96 8.68 4.37
CA THR A 219 29.17 7.62 3.72
C THR A 219 27.94 7.22 4.52
N GLY A 220 28.08 6.99 5.83
CA GLY A 220 26.94 6.65 6.68
C GLY A 220 25.91 7.78 6.80
N GLN A 221 26.34 9.05 6.80
CA GLN A 221 25.43 10.20 6.84
C GLN A 221 24.67 10.36 5.52
N ASP A 222 25.33 10.17 4.39
CA ASP A 222 24.71 10.30 3.07
C ASP A 222 23.69 9.18 2.84
N LEU A 223 24.00 7.94 3.23
CA LEU A 223 23.04 6.83 3.23
C LEU A 223 21.81 7.11 4.13
N ARG A 224 22.00 7.74 5.30
CA ARG A 224 20.88 8.16 6.16
C ARG A 224 20.01 9.21 5.50
N LYS A 225 20.60 10.22 4.84
CA LYS A 225 19.84 11.23 4.09
C LYS A 225 19.00 10.59 2.99
N ILE A 226 19.55 9.60 2.28
CA ILE A 226 18.79 8.82 1.30
C ILE A 226 17.60 8.17 2.00
N ALA A 227 17.83 7.40 3.07
CA ALA A 227 16.76 6.72 3.82
C ALA A 227 15.66 7.68 4.31
N GLU A 228 16.05 8.83 4.87
CA GLU A 228 15.15 9.87 5.38
C GLU A 228 14.33 10.55 4.27
N SER A 229 14.80 10.49 3.02
CA SER A 229 14.09 11.02 1.85
C SER A 229 13.17 10.00 1.17
N ARG A 230 13.23 8.71 1.53
CA ARG A 230 12.47 7.63 0.87
C ARG A 230 11.22 7.24 1.68
N PRO A 231 10.01 7.35 1.10
CA PRO A 231 8.78 6.98 1.80
C PRO A 231 8.76 5.53 2.31
N ALA A 232 9.37 4.59 1.60
CA ALA A 232 9.42 3.18 2.04
C ALA A 232 10.25 3.02 3.31
N ALA A 233 11.43 3.62 3.39
CA ALA A 233 12.27 3.64 4.60
C ALA A 233 11.61 4.41 5.76
N LEU A 234 10.92 5.53 5.51
CA LEU A 234 10.15 6.24 6.54
C LEU A 234 8.97 5.40 7.09
N ARG A 235 8.39 4.51 6.28
CA ARG A 235 7.36 3.55 6.71
C ARG A 235 7.94 2.37 7.51
N ALA A 236 9.24 2.08 7.34
CA ALA A 236 9.96 0.99 7.97
C ALA A 236 11.30 1.46 8.57
N PRO A 237 11.28 2.34 9.59
CA PRO A 237 12.49 2.96 10.12
C PRO A 237 13.53 1.96 10.67
N GLN A 238 13.12 0.82 11.24
CA GLN A 238 14.07 -0.18 11.72
C GLN A 238 14.80 -0.85 10.55
N ALA A 239 14.05 -1.21 9.50
CA ALA A 239 14.63 -1.76 8.29
C ALA A 239 15.48 -0.74 7.52
N GLY A 240 15.08 0.54 7.51
CA GLY A 240 15.86 1.63 6.91
C GLY A 240 17.20 1.82 7.61
N ALA A 241 17.22 1.83 8.94
CA ALA A 241 18.46 1.91 9.72
C ALA A 241 19.37 0.69 9.47
N ALA A 242 18.79 -0.51 9.44
CA ALA A 242 19.54 -1.73 9.14
C ALA A 242 20.08 -1.77 7.69
N ALA A 243 19.33 -1.24 6.71
CA ALA A 243 19.79 -1.14 5.33
C ALA A 243 21.00 -0.21 5.23
N VAL A 244 20.96 0.96 5.90
CA VAL A 244 22.11 1.88 5.99
C VAL A 244 23.32 1.19 6.63
N GLU A 245 23.11 0.42 7.69
CA GLU A 245 24.18 -0.33 8.36
C GLU A 245 24.80 -1.39 7.44
N ALA A 246 23.98 -2.21 6.78
CA ALA A 246 24.42 -3.25 5.86
C ALA A 246 25.15 -2.67 4.63
N LEU A 247 24.63 -1.57 4.06
CA LEU A 247 25.26 -0.87 2.93
C LEU A 247 26.58 -0.20 3.32
N SER A 248 26.69 0.31 4.54
CA SER A 248 27.95 0.85 5.06
C SER A 248 29.02 -0.22 5.18
N ALA A 249 28.64 -1.46 5.54
CA ALA A 249 29.56 -2.59 5.55
C ALA A 249 29.98 -3.03 4.13
N ALA A 250 29.13 -2.84 3.13
CA ALA A 250 29.47 -3.16 1.73
C ALA A 250 30.58 -2.28 1.15
N ALA A 251 30.78 -1.08 1.71
CA ALA A 251 31.89 -0.19 1.38
C ALA A 251 33.22 -0.55 2.08
N GLN A 252 33.23 -1.63 2.87
CA GLN A 252 34.44 -2.21 3.45
C GLN A 252 34.95 -3.39 2.62
N PRO A 253 36.26 -3.70 2.67
CA PRO A 253 36.85 -4.78 1.85
C PRO A 253 36.38 -6.19 2.24
N ASP A 254 35.97 -6.41 3.50
CA ASP A 254 35.59 -7.73 3.99
C ASP A 254 34.14 -8.11 3.61
N PHE A 255 34.00 -8.73 2.45
CA PHE A 255 32.70 -9.23 1.95
C PHE A 255 32.08 -10.28 2.89
N VAL A 256 32.89 -11.16 3.48
CA VAL A 256 32.39 -12.25 4.33
C VAL A 256 31.76 -11.67 5.59
N ARG A 257 32.43 -10.71 6.22
CA ARG A 257 31.90 -10.00 7.39
C ARG A 257 30.66 -9.17 7.06
N GLY A 258 30.67 -8.43 5.94
CA GLY A 258 29.50 -7.67 5.49
C GLY A 258 28.28 -8.55 5.25
N ARG A 259 28.48 -9.73 4.66
CA ARG A 259 27.43 -10.73 4.44
C ARG A 259 26.91 -11.35 5.74
N ALA A 260 27.80 -11.62 6.70
CA ALA A 260 27.39 -12.11 8.03
C ALA A 260 26.51 -11.07 8.74
N LEU A 261 26.90 -9.79 8.71
CA LEU A 261 26.12 -8.68 9.26
C LEU A 261 24.75 -8.56 8.58
N GLU A 262 24.70 -8.62 7.25
CA GLU A 262 23.44 -8.59 6.50
C GLU A 262 22.47 -9.69 6.98
N ARG A 263 22.96 -10.94 7.11
CA ARG A 263 22.14 -12.08 7.57
C ARG A 263 21.64 -11.88 9.01
N GLU A 264 22.50 -11.38 9.90
CA GLU A 264 22.12 -11.07 11.28
C GLU A 264 21.01 -10.01 11.33
N LEU A 265 21.20 -8.89 10.62
CA LEU A 265 20.23 -7.80 10.53
C LEU A 265 18.91 -8.28 9.92
N PHE A 266 18.95 -9.06 8.84
CA PHE A 266 17.77 -9.66 8.23
C PHE A 266 17.00 -10.54 9.23
N ALA A 267 17.69 -11.44 9.94
CA ALA A 267 17.07 -12.34 10.91
C ALA A 267 16.40 -11.55 12.05
N ARG A 268 17.08 -10.53 12.57
CA ARG A 268 16.54 -9.63 13.61
C ARG A 268 15.27 -8.92 13.13
N LEU A 269 15.27 -8.38 11.91
CA LEU A 269 14.11 -7.69 11.33
C LEU A 269 12.95 -8.64 11.05
N ARG A 270 13.22 -9.83 10.50
CA ARG A 270 12.21 -10.87 10.19
C ARG A 270 11.37 -11.19 11.42
N ASP A 271 12.03 -11.27 12.58
CA ASP A 271 11.41 -11.62 13.86
C ASP A 271 10.91 -10.40 14.65
N GLY A 272 11.13 -9.19 14.12
CA GLY A 272 10.68 -7.92 14.67
C GLY A 272 9.21 -7.60 14.37
N GLU A 273 8.63 -6.73 15.21
CA GLU A 273 7.23 -6.32 15.13
C GLU A 273 6.91 -5.50 13.88
N GLU A 274 7.80 -4.59 13.49
CA GLU A 274 7.64 -3.75 12.29
C GLU A 274 7.45 -4.62 11.04
N SER A 275 8.31 -5.62 10.85
CA SER A 275 8.20 -6.52 9.69
C SER A 275 6.95 -7.39 9.76
N ARG A 276 6.56 -7.91 10.94
CA ARG A 276 5.30 -8.66 11.09
C ARG A 276 4.09 -7.83 10.65
N ALA A 277 4.03 -6.56 11.07
CA ALA A 277 2.98 -5.63 10.69
C ALA A 277 2.95 -5.36 9.18
N LEU A 278 4.10 -5.03 8.58
CA LEU A 278 4.18 -4.71 7.15
C LEU A 278 3.88 -5.95 6.27
N ARG A 279 4.34 -7.14 6.66
CA ARG A 279 3.97 -8.40 5.98
C ARG A 279 2.47 -8.69 6.11
N ALA A 280 1.87 -8.45 7.29
CA ALA A 280 0.42 -8.62 7.47
C ALA A 280 -0.37 -7.71 6.53
N LEU A 281 0.03 -6.43 6.40
CA LEU A 281 -0.57 -5.49 5.45
C LEU A 281 -0.38 -5.94 3.99
N PHE A 282 0.80 -6.41 3.61
CA PHE A 282 1.04 -6.96 2.27
C PHE A 282 0.06 -8.09 1.91
N PHE A 283 -0.13 -9.04 2.82
CA PHE A 283 -1.11 -10.12 2.62
C PHE A 283 -2.56 -9.62 2.66
N ALA A 284 -2.85 -8.59 3.44
CA ALA A 284 -4.15 -7.93 3.46
C ALA A 284 -4.48 -7.32 2.11
N GLU A 285 -3.58 -6.52 1.53
CA GLU A 285 -3.78 -5.91 0.21
C GLU A 285 -4.00 -6.97 -0.88
N ARG A 286 -3.22 -8.06 -0.85
CA ARG A 286 -3.38 -9.16 -1.79
C ARG A 286 -4.72 -9.87 -1.63
N SER A 287 -5.22 -10.01 -0.40
CA SER A 287 -6.55 -10.59 -0.14
C SER A 287 -7.68 -9.68 -0.58
N ALA A 288 -7.59 -8.36 -0.35
CA ALA A 288 -8.64 -7.42 -0.71
C ALA A 288 -8.90 -7.42 -2.23
N ARG A 289 -7.84 -7.65 -3.03
CA ARG A 289 -7.92 -7.76 -4.50
C ARG A 289 -8.73 -8.96 -5.03
N ARG A 290 -9.01 -9.98 -4.21
CA ARG A 290 -9.70 -11.20 -4.63
C ARG A 290 -11.21 -11.17 -4.36
N VAL A 291 -11.68 -10.26 -3.51
CA VAL A 291 -13.08 -10.22 -3.07
C VAL A 291 -14.01 -9.99 -4.27
N GLY A 292 -15.00 -10.86 -4.47
CA GLY A 292 -16.00 -10.73 -5.55
C GLY A 292 -15.54 -11.21 -6.93
N LEU A 293 -14.32 -11.73 -7.06
CA LEU A 293 -13.84 -12.39 -8.28
C LEU A 293 -14.01 -13.92 -8.24
N ASP A 294 -14.23 -14.49 -7.06
CA ASP A 294 -14.36 -15.94 -6.87
C ASP A 294 -15.65 -16.50 -7.53
N ASP A 295 -16.68 -15.67 -7.70
CA ASP A 295 -17.97 -16.02 -8.36
C ASP A 295 -18.08 -15.47 -9.81
N ALA A 296 -17.08 -14.75 -10.30
CA ALA A 296 -17.13 -14.12 -11.61
C ALA A 296 -16.70 -15.12 -12.71
N THR A 297 -17.66 -15.77 -13.36
CA THR A 297 -17.44 -16.70 -14.47
C THR A 297 -16.82 -16.05 -15.72
N SER A 298 -16.75 -14.71 -15.76
CA SER A 298 -16.08 -13.94 -16.81
C SER A 298 -15.46 -12.67 -16.24
N ALA A 299 -14.23 -12.34 -16.65
CA ALA A 299 -13.63 -11.04 -16.36
C ALA A 299 -14.52 -9.91 -16.92
N PRO A 300 -14.83 -8.86 -16.13
CA PRO A 300 -15.61 -7.74 -16.64
C PRO A 300 -14.85 -7.05 -17.77
N PRO A 301 -15.54 -6.57 -18.82
CA PRO A 301 -14.90 -5.86 -19.92
C PRO A 301 -14.16 -4.62 -19.40
N MET A 302 -13.01 -4.34 -20.00
CA MET A 302 -12.18 -3.20 -19.62
C MET A 302 -12.91 -1.90 -19.96
N ALA A 303 -13.07 -1.01 -18.97
CA ALA A 303 -13.65 0.31 -19.19
C ALA A 303 -12.71 1.23 -19.98
N HIS A 304 -13.25 1.94 -20.96
CA HIS A 304 -12.53 2.90 -21.80
C HIS A 304 -13.06 4.33 -21.59
N ASP A 305 -14.35 4.47 -21.30
CA ASP A 305 -15.06 5.74 -21.18
C ASP A 305 -15.68 5.89 -19.79
N ALA A 306 -15.47 7.04 -19.17
CA ALA A 306 -16.03 7.39 -17.89
C ALA A 306 -16.77 8.72 -17.93
N ALA A 307 -17.79 8.86 -17.09
CA ALA A 307 -18.38 10.15 -16.76
C ALA A 307 -18.24 10.43 -15.27
N VAL A 308 -17.98 11.68 -14.91
CA VAL A 308 -17.93 12.15 -13.52
C VAL A 308 -18.95 13.25 -13.36
N VAL A 309 -19.95 13.05 -12.51
CA VAL A 309 -21.04 14.01 -12.27
C VAL A 309 -20.72 14.85 -11.05
N GLY A 310 -20.53 16.15 -11.24
CA GLY A 310 -20.08 17.13 -10.25
C GLY A 310 -18.62 17.53 -10.49
N ALA A 311 -18.35 18.82 -10.71
CA ALA A 311 -17.02 19.37 -10.97
C ALA A 311 -16.36 20.01 -9.72
N GLY A 312 -16.85 19.68 -8.53
CA GLY A 312 -16.25 20.10 -7.26
C GLY A 312 -14.88 19.45 -6.98
N THR A 313 -14.36 19.65 -5.76
CA THR A 313 -13.04 19.13 -5.34
C THR A 313 -12.88 17.62 -5.56
N MET A 314 -13.90 16.83 -5.21
CA MET A 314 -13.89 15.37 -5.35
C MET A 314 -13.98 14.96 -6.81
N GLY A 315 -14.97 15.46 -7.55
CA GLY A 315 -15.15 15.13 -8.96
C GLY A 315 -13.93 15.46 -9.82
N ARG A 316 -13.27 16.60 -9.56
CA ARG A 316 -11.98 16.92 -10.18
C ARG A 316 -10.91 15.86 -9.92
N GLY A 317 -10.73 15.45 -8.66
CA GLY A 317 -9.73 14.45 -8.29
C GLY A 317 -10.05 13.06 -8.87
N ILE A 318 -11.32 12.70 -8.93
CA ILE A 318 -11.79 11.44 -9.54
C ILE A 318 -11.53 11.47 -11.06
N ALA A 319 -11.82 12.58 -11.73
CA ALA A 319 -11.54 12.74 -13.17
C ALA A 319 -10.05 12.59 -13.49
N ILE A 320 -9.16 13.18 -12.68
CA ILE A 320 -7.70 13.00 -12.80
C ILE A 320 -7.34 11.51 -12.63
N ALA A 321 -7.84 10.85 -11.58
CA ALA A 321 -7.54 9.44 -11.31
C ALA A 321 -7.96 8.52 -12.47
N LEU A 322 -9.13 8.76 -13.07
CA LEU A 322 -9.62 8.01 -14.22
C LEU A 322 -8.81 8.30 -15.49
N ALA A 323 -8.44 9.55 -15.73
CA ALA A 323 -7.62 9.95 -16.87
C ALA A 323 -6.17 9.40 -16.79
N ASP A 324 -5.60 9.33 -15.58
CA ASP A 324 -4.28 8.73 -15.32
C ASP A 324 -4.30 7.21 -15.51
N ALA A 325 -5.44 6.57 -15.21
CA ALA A 325 -5.69 5.18 -15.60
C ALA A 325 -5.87 5.01 -17.13
N GLY A 326 -5.94 6.08 -17.91
CA GLY A 326 -6.05 6.06 -19.37
C GLY A 326 -7.48 5.98 -19.91
N LEU A 327 -8.48 6.36 -19.12
CA LEU A 327 -9.87 6.47 -19.60
C LEU A 327 -10.12 7.84 -20.22
N ARG A 328 -11.03 7.91 -21.19
CA ARG A 328 -11.63 9.18 -21.64
C ARG A 328 -12.70 9.57 -20.63
N VAL A 329 -12.68 10.81 -20.16
CA VAL A 329 -13.54 11.28 -19.05
C VAL A 329 -14.39 12.45 -19.50
N ARG A 330 -15.72 12.33 -19.33
CA ARG A 330 -16.67 13.44 -19.40
C ARG A 330 -16.88 14.00 -17.99
N LEU A 331 -16.41 15.22 -17.74
CA LEU A 331 -16.65 15.94 -16.47
C LEU A 331 -17.93 16.77 -16.62
N ILE A 332 -18.97 16.42 -15.87
CA ILE A 332 -20.32 16.96 -16.04
C ILE A 332 -20.67 17.83 -14.84
N ASP A 333 -21.10 19.07 -15.08
CA ASP A 333 -21.65 19.95 -14.04
C ASP A 333 -22.65 20.92 -14.68
N VAL A 334 -23.71 21.27 -13.95
CA VAL A 334 -24.74 22.19 -14.46
C VAL A 334 -24.23 23.63 -14.54
N GLU A 335 -23.20 23.98 -13.77
CA GLU A 335 -22.60 25.31 -13.77
C GLU A 335 -21.33 25.38 -14.62
N GLN A 336 -21.36 26.16 -15.71
CA GLN A 336 -20.18 26.38 -16.55
C GLN A 336 -18.99 26.93 -15.75
N ALA A 337 -19.24 27.84 -14.80
CA ALA A 337 -18.20 28.39 -13.94
C ALA A 337 -17.51 27.33 -13.07
N SER A 338 -18.24 26.27 -12.65
CA SER A 338 -17.67 25.14 -11.91
C SER A 338 -16.79 24.27 -12.81
N LEU A 339 -17.21 24.03 -14.05
CA LEU A 339 -16.40 23.33 -15.06
C LEU A 339 -15.10 24.08 -15.36
N ASP A 340 -15.17 25.40 -15.61
CA ASP A 340 -14.00 26.21 -15.96
C ASP A 340 -12.95 26.19 -14.85
N ARG A 341 -13.39 26.37 -13.59
CA ARG A 341 -12.51 26.26 -12.40
C ARG A 341 -11.89 24.87 -12.27
N ALA A 342 -12.67 23.81 -12.51
CA ALA A 342 -12.19 22.45 -12.41
C ALA A 342 -11.12 22.15 -13.46
N LEU A 343 -11.37 22.53 -14.72
CA LEU A 343 -10.43 22.34 -15.83
C LEU A 343 -9.12 23.12 -15.61
N GLU A 344 -9.20 24.37 -15.14
CA GLU A 344 -7.99 25.14 -14.87
C GLU A 344 -7.14 24.48 -13.77
N ALA A 345 -7.78 24.01 -12.70
CA ALA A 345 -7.10 23.28 -11.65
C ALA A 345 -6.49 21.94 -12.12
N ILE A 346 -7.16 21.21 -13.03
CA ILE A 346 -6.63 20.00 -13.67
C ILE A 346 -5.40 20.33 -14.52
N ARG A 347 -5.47 21.38 -15.35
CA ARG A 347 -4.33 21.84 -16.15
C ARG A 347 -3.16 22.28 -15.28
N ALA A 348 -3.43 22.98 -14.19
CA ALA A 348 -2.41 23.42 -13.24
C ALA A 348 -1.74 22.20 -12.55
N HIS A 349 -2.52 21.18 -12.20
CA HIS A 349 -2.00 19.93 -11.65
C HIS A 349 -1.00 19.25 -12.58
N TYR A 350 -1.37 19.00 -13.84
CA TYR A 350 -0.49 18.35 -14.81
C TYR A 350 0.72 19.22 -15.19
N ARG A 351 0.55 20.55 -15.31
CA ARG A 351 1.69 21.48 -15.48
C ARG A 351 2.68 21.37 -14.32
N SER A 352 2.20 21.26 -13.08
CA SER A 352 3.07 21.11 -11.91
C SER A 352 3.82 19.78 -11.91
N LEU A 353 3.20 18.68 -12.33
CA LEU A 353 3.87 17.38 -12.46
C LEU A 353 4.97 17.42 -13.53
N ALA A 354 4.69 18.02 -14.69
CA ALA A 354 5.67 18.19 -15.76
C ALA A 354 6.85 19.08 -15.33
N ALA A 355 6.58 20.22 -14.68
CA ALA A 355 7.61 21.13 -14.16
C ALA A 355 8.51 20.48 -13.10
N ARG A 356 8.01 19.46 -12.38
CA ARG A 356 8.77 18.67 -11.40
C ARG A 356 9.45 17.43 -11.99
N GLY A 357 9.41 17.26 -13.32
CA GLY A 357 9.98 16.10 -14.01
C GLY A 357 9.28 14.77 -13.67
N ARG A 358 8.07 14.81 -13.11
CA ARG A 358 7.30 13.59 -12.76
C ARG A 358 6.59 12.98 -13.96
N MET A 359 6.48 13.72 -15.06
CA MET A 359 5.98 13.28 -16.35
C MET A 359 6.50 14.21 -17.46
N THR A 360 6.40 13.80 -18.72
CA THR A 360 6.74 14.67 -19.87
C THR A 360 5.62 15.66 -20.16
N GLU A 361 5.93 16.78 -20.81
CA GLU A 361 4.91 17.74 -21.24
C GLU A 361 3.90 17.14 -22.22
N ALA A 362 4.35 16.23 -23.09
CA ALA A 362 3.47 15.52 -24.01
C ALA A 362 2.47 14.65 -23.24
N ALA A 363 2.95 13.85 -22.28
CA ALA A 363 2.07 13.04 -21.43
C ALA A 363 1.08 13.89 -20.63
N ALA A 364 1.51 15.07 -20.15
CA ALA A 364 0.63 16.02 -19.46
C ALA A 364 -0.48 16.56 -20.39
N ARG A 365 -0.15 16.93 -21.63
CA ARG A 365 -1.14 17.36 -22.64
C ARG A 365 -2.13 16.24 -22.96
N ASP A 366 -1.64 15.02 -23.15
CA ASP A 366 -2.50 13.86 -23.44
C ASP A 366 -3.44 13.54 -22.27
N ALA A 367 -2.97 13.66 -21.03
CA ALA A 367 -3.79 13.45 -19.85
C ALA A 367 -4.90 14.50 -19.71
N VAL A 368 -4.59 15.78 -19.99
CA VAL A 368 -5.61 16.84 -20.06
C VAL A 368 -6.61 16.59 -21.19
N ALA A 369 -6.13 16.18 -22.37
CA ALA A 369 -6.99 15.94 -23.54
C ALA A 369 -7.98 14.79 -23.34
N ARG A 370 -7.69 13.85 -22.42
CA ARG A 370 -8.64 12.80 -22.03
C ARG A 370 -9.84 13.32 -21.24
N ILE A 371 -9.80 14.54 -20.70
CA ILE A 371 -10.87 15.10 -19.87
C ILE A 371 -11.60 16.20 -20.66
N SER A 372 -12.87 15.97 -20.97
CA SER A 372 -13.73 16.93 -21.67
C SER A 372 -14.88 17.39 -20.78
N PRO A 373 -15.14 18.71 -20.66
CA PRO A 373 -16.30 19.21 -19.92
C PRO A 373 -17.61 18.95 -20.69
N ALA A 374 -18.71 18.86 -19.95
CA ALA A 374 -20.06 18.92 -20.51
C ALA A 374 -21.03 19.52 -19.48
N SER A 375 -21.99 20.32 -19.93
CA SER A 375 -23.04 20.89 -19.09
C SER A 375 -24.33 20.06 -19.06
N ASP A 376 -24.44 19.09 -19.97
CA ASP A 376 -25.59 18.19 -20.11
C ASP A 376 -25.24 16.77 -19.66
N MET A 377 -26.13 16.18 -18.86
CA MET A 377 -26.05 14.79 -18.40
C MET A 377 -26.06 13.79 -19.56
N GLN A 378 -26.61 14.16 -20.74
CA GLN A 378 -26.61 13.32 -21.93
C GLN A 378 -25.20 12.91 -22.38
N ALA A 379 -24.17 13.67 -22.01
CA ALA A 379 -22.77 13.33 -22.25
C ALA A 379 -22.33 12.01 -21.57
N ALA A 380 -23.09 11.48 -20.60
CA ALA A 380 -22.81 10.21 -19.94
C ALA A 380 -23.31 8.98 -20.72
N ALA A 381 -24.05 9.14 -21.82
CA ALA A 381 -24.74 8.05 -22.53
C ALA A 381 -23.82 6.86 -22.90
N GLU A 382 -22.60 7.17 -23.38
CA GLU A 382 -21.63 6.18 -23.85
C GLU A 382 -20.66 5.68 -22.75
N ALA A 383 -20.75 6.19 -21.53
CA ALA A 383 -19.82 5.79 -20.46
C ALA A 383 -19.92 4.30 -20.13
N ASP A 384 -18.78 3.65 -19.87
CA ASP A 384 -18.73 2.31 -19.24
C ASP A 384 -18.96 2.42 -17.72
N VAL A 385 -18.53 3.53 -17.14
CA VAL A 385 -18.62 3.82 -15.70
C VAL A 385 -18.99 5.28 -15.48
N VAL A 386 -19.97 5.52 -14.62
CA VAL A 386 -20.30 6.85 -14.13
C VAL A 386 -19.96 6.93 -12.65
N VAL A 387 -19.28 8.00 -12.22
CA VAL A 387 -19.04 8.29 -10.80
C VAL A 387 -19.72 9.60 -10.44
N GLU A 388 -20.75 9.51 -9.62
CA GLU A 388 -21.48 10.65 -9.07
C GLU A 388 -20.74 11.22 -7.85
N ALA A 389 -20.40 12.51 -7.90
CA ALA A 389 -19.69 13.27 -6.87
C ALA A 389 -20.29 14.68 -6.67
N ALA A 390 -21.62 14.78 -6.77
CA ALA A 390 -22.41 15.96 -6.49
C ALA A 390 -22.63 16.14 -4.97
N PHE A 391 -23.46 17.12 -4.61
CA PHE A 391 -23.76 17.45 -3.21
C PHE A 391 -24.26 16.24 -2.41
N GLU A 392 -23.92 16.22 -1.12
CA GLU A 392 -24.24 15.14 -0.19
C GLU A 392 -25.70 15.28 0.32
N ASP A 393 -26.65 15.14 -0.60
CA ASP A 393 -28.09 15.14 -0.34
C ASP A 393 -28.76 13.96 -1.05
N LEU A 394 -29.60 13.21 -0.32
CA LEU A 394 -30.20 11.99 -0.84
C LEU A 394 -31.17 12.26 -2.00
N ALA A 395 -31.98 13.32 -1.92
CA ALA A 395 -32.96 13.64 -2.95
C ALA A 395 -32.26 14.07 -4.26
N ILE A 396 -31.20 14.87 -4.15
CA ILE A 396 -30.36 15.26 -5.29
C ILE A 396 -29.74 14.02 -5.94
N LYS A 397 -29.11 13.14 -5.14
CA LYS A 397 -28.48 11.92 -5.68
C LYS A 397 -29.51 10.98 -6.33
N GLN A 398 -30.67 10.77 -5.71
CA GLN A 398 -31.74 9.98 -6.31
C GLN A 398 -32.24 10.58 -7.63
N ALA A 399 -32.32 11.91 -7.74
CA ALA A 399 -32.67 12.57 -9.00
C ALA A 399 -31.62 12.35 -10.09
N ILE A 400 -30.34 12.49 -9.75
CA ILE A 400 -29.22 12.20 -10.67
C ILE A 400 -29.28 10.73 -11.12
N PHE A 401 -29.44 9.78 -10.20
CA PHE A 401 -29.48 8.35 -10.54
C PHE A 401 -30.69 7.97 -11.39
N ARG A 402 -31.86 8.62 -11.22
CA ARG A 402 -33.01 8.47 -12.14
C ARG A 402 -32.67 8.92 -13.57
N GLN A 403 -31.95 10.03 -13.73
CA GLN A 403 -31.53 10.51 -15.04
C GLN A 403 -30.47 9.60 -15.66
N LEU A 404 -29.47 9.18 -14.88
CA LEU A 404 -28.45 8.23 -15.34
C LEU A 404 -29.05 6.89 -15.74
N ASP A 405 -30.08 6.41 -15.02
CA ASP A 405 -30.83 5.20 -15.36
C ASP A 405 -31.45 5.26 -16.76
N SER A 406 -31.95 6.44 -17.20
CA SER A 406 -32.54 6.60 -18.53
C SER A 406 -31.54 6.89 -19.65
N ILE A 407 -30.39 7.49 -19.34
CA ILE A 407 -29.42 7.99 -20.33
C ILE A 407 -28.31 6.97 -20.63
N VAL A 408 -27.73 6.39 -19.59
CA VAL A 408 -26.51 5.58 -19.71
C VAL A 408 -26.87 4.19 -20.23
N ARG A 409 -26.11 3.68 -21.20
CA ARG A 409 -26.35 2.34 -21.78
C ARG A 409 -26.51 1.23 -20.74
N PRO A 410 -27.32 0.18 -21.01
CA PRO A 410 -27.44 -0.98 -20.15
C PRO A 410 -26.08 -1.64 -19.87
N GLY A 411 -25.88 -2.10 -18.64
CA GLY A 411 -24.66 -2.81 -18.24
C GLY A 411 -23.47 -1.94 -17.85
N ALA A 412 -23.54 -0.61 -18.04
CA ALA A 412 -22.58 0.33 -17.47
C ALA A 412 -22.70 0.39 -15.93
N VAL A 413 -21.58 0.66 -15.25
CA VAL A 413 -21.54 0.81 -13.78
C VAL A 413 -22.01 2.21 -13.39
N LEU A 414 -22.95 2.30 -12.45
CA LEU A 414 -23.39 3.56 -11.85
C LEU A 414 -22.88 3.66 -10.41
N ALA A 415 -21.81 4.42 -10.21
CA ALA A 415 -21.15 4.55 -8.92
C ALA A 415 -21.47 5.88 -8.23
N THR A 416 -21.63 5.87 -6.90
CA THR A 416 -21.75 7.09 -6.08
C THR A 416 -20.54 7.25 -5.16
N ASN A 417 -19.98 8.46 -5.09
CA ASN A 417 -18.94 8.87 -4.15
C ASN A 417 -19.51 9.42 -2.83
N THR A 418 -20.73 9.02 -2.45
CA THR A 418 -21.27 9.41 -1.14
C THR A 418 -20.39 8.91 0.00
N SER A 419 -20.36 9.67 1.09
CA SER A 419 -19.53 9.44 2.28
C SER A 419 -20.33 8.91 3.48
N THR A 420 -21.65 9.19 3.51
CA THR A 420 -22.55 8.81 4.61
C THR A 420 -23.94 8.36 4.19
N LEU A 421 -24.36 8.59 2.93
CA LEU A 421 -25.72 8.26 2.51
C LEU A 421 -25.86 6.76 2.22
N ASP A 422 -27.09 6.28 2.38
CA ASP A 422 -27.47 4.91 2.09
C ASP A 422 -27.42 4.64 0.57
N VAL A 423 -26.47 3.80 0.16
CA VAL A 423 -26.27 3.40 -1.25
C VAL A 423 -27.46 2.59 -1.77
N ASP A 424 -28.14 1.81 -0.93
CA ASP A 424 -29.32 1.04 -1.33
C ASP A 424 -30.51 1.98 -1.59
N ALA A 425 -30.65 3.05 -0.83
CA ALA A 425 -31.65 4.09 -1.07
C ALA A 425 -31.40 4.86 -2.38
N ILE A 426 -30.14 5.06 -2.76
CA ILE A 426 -29.76 5.63 -4.07
C ILE A 426 -30.05 4.61 -5.19
N ALA A 427 -29.66 3.35 -5.01
CA ALA A 427 -29.87 2.28 -5.99
C ALA A 427 -31.37 2.04 -6.27
N ALA A 428 -32.22 2.15 -5.26
CA ALA A 428 -33.67 2.01 -5.37
C ALA A 428 -34.34 3.06 -6.28
N ALA A 429 -33.66 4.18 -6.57
CA ALA A 429 -34.14 5.17 -7.53
C ALA A 429 -33.93 4.75 -9.00
N THR A 430 -33.26 3.62 -9.26
CA THR A 430 -32.98 3.10 -10.60
C THR A 430 -33.78 1.83 -10.91
N ARG A 431 -33.90 1.48 -12.19
CA ARG A 431 -34.50 0.19 -12.63
C ARG A 431 -33.46 -0.94 -12.69
N ARG A 432 -32.19 -0.63 -12.45
CA ARG A 432 -31.03 -1.55 -12.49
C ARG A 432 -30.16 -1.43 -11.24
N PRO A 433 -30.72 -1.64 -10.04
CA PRO A 433 -29.96 -1.54 -8.78
C PRO A 433 -28.75 -2.48 -8.72
N GLN A 434 -28.73 -3.54 -9.53
CA GLN A 434 -27.59 -4.44 -9.69
C GLN A 434 -26.34 -3.81 -10.33
N ASP A 435 -26.52 -2.69 -11.04
CA ASP A 435 -25.46 -1.93 -11.69
C ASP A 435 -24.99 -0.74 -10.82
N VAL A 436 -25.61 -0.55 -9.65
CA VAL A 436 -25.29 0.53 -8.70
C VAL A 436 -24.34 0.04 -7.62
N VAL A 437 -23.36 0.88 -7.25
CA VAL A 437 -22.33 0.59 -6.24
C VAL A 437 -21.81 1.88 -5.61
N GLY A 438 -21.33 1.84 -4.37
CA GLY A 438 -20.59 2.98 -3.80
C GLY A 438 -19.11 2.89 -4.10
N THR A 439 -18.50 4.02 -4.50
CA THR A 439 -17.06 4.20 -4.70
C THR A 439 -16.62 5.40 -3.88
N HIS A 440 -16.43 5.21 -2.59
CA HIS A 440 -16.06 6.27 -1.67
C HIS A 440 -14.55 6.54 -1.76
N PHE A 441 -14.19 7.57 -2.53
CA PHE A 441 -12.83 8.09 -2.66
C PHE A 441 -12.49 9.01 -1.48
N PHE A 442 -11.21 9.03 -1.11
CA PHE A 442 -10.69 9.87 -0.04
C PHE A 442 -10.03 11.11 -0.61
N SER A 443 -10.31 12.28 -0.03
CA SER A 443 -9.76 13.55 -0.51
C SER A 443 -8.27 13.71 -0.12
N PRO A 444 -7.37 14.15 -1.03
CA PRO A 444 -7.61 14.36 -2.46
C PRO A 444 -7.70 13.05 -3.26
N ALA A 445 -8.76 12.89 -4.06
CA ALA A 445 -9.09 11.61 -4.71
C ALA A 445 -8.04 11.10 -5.71
N ASN A 446 -7.20 11.97 -6.27
CA ASN A 446 -6.09 11.58 -7.15
C ASN A 446 -4.79 11.21 -6.40
N VAL A 447 -4.71 11.52 -5.09
CA VAL A 447 -3.51 11.28 -4.27
C VAL A 447 -3.72 10.12 -3.30
N MET A 448 -4.86 10.08 -2.61
CA MET A 448 -5.14 9.05 -1.61
C MET A 448 -5.34 7.69 -2.27
N CYS A 449 -4.67 6.65 -1.76
CA CYS A 449 -4.70 5.32 -2.37
C CYS A 449 -5.95 4.51 -1.98
N LEU A 450 -6.63 4.83 -0.88
CA LEU A 450 -7.81 4.07 -0.45
C LEU A 450 -9.03 4.33 -1.35
N LEU A 451 -9.74 3.26 -1.68
CA LEU A 451 -11.09 3.30 -2.23
C LEU A 451 -11.98 2.32 -1.45
N GLU A 452 -12.95 2.84 -0.70
CA GLU A 452 -13.99 2.01 -0.10
C GLU A 452 -15.04 1.68 -1.18
N VAL A 453 -15.16 0.40 -1.52
CA VAL A 453 -16.14 -0.09 -2.49
C VAL A 453 -17.35 -0.61 -1.73
N VAL A 454 -18.38 0.20 -1.64
CA VAL A 454 -19.58 -0.07 -0.85
C VAL A 454 -20.53 -0.94 -1.66
N ARG A 455 -20.64 -2.21 -1.27
CA ARG A 455 -21.53 -3.17 -1.92
C ARG A 455 -22.95 -2.98 -1.39
N GLY A 456 -23.85 -2.48 -2.25
CA GLY A 456 -25.28 -2.48 -1.96
C GLY A 456 -25.86 -3.89 -1.97
N ALA A 457 -27.03 -4.06 -1.36
CA ALA A 457 -27.72 -5.34 -1.22
C ALA A 457 -27.98 -6.03 -2.57
N ARG A 458 -28.18 -5.26 -3.64
CA ARG A 458 -28.45 -5.77 -4.99
C ARG A 458 -27.27 -5.70 -5.96
N THR A 459 -26.15 -5.08 -5.59
CA THR A 459 -24.98 -4.93 -6.47
C THR A 459 -24.50 -6.30 -6.98
N ALA A 460 -24.50 -6.47 -8.30
CA ALA A 460 -24.08 -7.73 -8.93
C ALA A 460 -22.57 -7.97 -8.79
N PRO A 461 -22.11 -9.24 -8.73
CA PRO A 461 -20.68 -9.57 -8.73
C PRO A 461 -19.91 -8.96 -9.91
N ARG A 462 -20.52 -8.89 -11.10
CA ARG A 462 -19.92 -8.26 -12.29
C ARG A 462 -19.59 -6.77 -12.06
N THR A 463 -20.48 -6.05 -11.41
CA THR A 463 -20.37 -4.61 -11.11
C THR A 463 -19.25 -4.39 -10.10
N LEU A 464 -19.23 -5.21 -9.05
CA LEU A 464 -18.17 -5.20 -8.04
C LEU A 464 -16.80 -5.51 -8.67
N GLY A 465 -16.70 -6.58 -9.47
CA GLY A 465 -15.48 -6.96 -10.17
C GLY A 465 -14.97 -5.87 -11.11
N ALA A 466 -15.87 -5.18 -11.82
CA ALA A 466 -15.51 -4.08 -12.72
C ALA A 466 -14.91 -2.90 -11.96
N VAL A 467 -15.52 -2.51 -10.84
CA VAL A 467 -14.99 -1.44 -9.97
C VAL A 467 -13.66 -1.82 -9.34
N LEU A 468 -13.50 -3.05 -8.88
CA LEU A 468 -12.23 -3.52 -8.31
C LEU A 468 -11.12 -3.60 -9.36
N ALA A 469 -11.45 -3.96 -10.61
CA ALA A 469 -10.51 -3.89 -11.73
C ALA A 469 -10.12 -2.44 -12.06
N LEU A 470 -11.10 -1.53 -12.13
CA LEU A 470 -10.87 -0.12 -12.39
C LEU A 470 -10.05 0.55 -11.29
N GLY A 471 -10.36 0.28 -10.02
CA GLY A 471 -9.61 0.78 -8.88
C GLY A 471 -8.16 0.32 -8.90
N ARG A 472 -7.89 -0.95 -9.23
CA ARG A 472 -6.52 -1.45 -9.44
C ARG A 472 -5.80 -0.71 -10.57
N ARG A 473 -6.49 -0.46 -11.69
CA ARG A 473 -5.94 0.29 -12.83
C ARG A 473 -5.59 1.74 -12.45
N MET A 474 -6.35 2.35 -11.54
CA MET A 474 -6.06 3.66 -10.95
C MET A 474 -4.98 3.63 -9.85
N GLY A 475 -4.41 2.47 -9.53
CA GLY A 475 -3.46 2.33 -8.41
C GLY A 475 -4.09 2.43 -7.02
N LYS A 476 -5.41 2.25 -6.89
CA LYS A 476 -6.12 2.26 -5.61
C LYS A 476 -6.03 0.93 -4.87
N VAL A 477 -5.93 1.01 -3.56
CA VAL A 477 -6.20 -0.08 -2.63
C VAL A 477 -7.69 -0.11 -2.39
N CYS A 478 -8.37 -1.04 -3.06
CA CYS A 478 -9.81 -1.19 -2.97
C CYS A 478 -10.18 -2.14 -1.83
N VAL A 479 -11.09 -1.71 -0.96
CA VAL A 479 -11.61 -2.54 0.13
C VAL A 479 -13.12 -2.58 0.03
N THR A 480 -13.69 -3.78 -0.11
CA THR A 480 -15.14 -3.95 -0.18
C THR A 480 -15.76 -3.90 1.21
N VAL A 481 -16.79 -3.08 1.37
CA VAL A 481 -17.51 -2.85 2.64
C VAL A 481 -19.02 -2.91 2.41
N GLY A 482 -19.77 -3.16 3.48
CA GLY A 482 -21.24 -3.10 3.49
C GLY A 482 -21.77 -1.68 3.66
N VAL A 483 -23.08 -1.53 3.51
CA VAL A 483 -23.79 -0.26 3.68
C VAL A 483 -24.08 0.00 5.15
N CYS A 484 -23.61 1.13 5.68
CA CYS A 484 -24.06 1.73 6.94
C CYS A 484 -23.66 3.22 6.98
N ASP A 485 -24.16 4.00 7.96
CA ASP A 485 -23.73 5.40 8.11
C ASP A 485 -22.20 5.46 8.32
N GLY A 486 -21.51 6.12 7.37
CA GLY A 486 -20.07 6.29 7.38
C GLY A 486 -19.23 5.05 7.04
N PHE A 487 -19.86 3.97 6.55
CA PHE A 487 -19.19 2.71 6.16
C PHE A 487 -18.26 2.18 7.25
N VAL A 488 -16.98 1.94 6.95
CA VAL A 488 -15.98 1.56 7.96
C VAL A 488 -15.19 2.80 8.38
N ALA A 489 -14.64 3.52 7.41
CA ALA A 489 -13.72 4.62 7.65
C ALA A 489 -14.31 5.74 8.51
N ASN A 490 -15.38 6.37 8.02
CA ASN A 490 -15.98 7.54 8.68
C ASN A 490 -16.68 7.16 9.98
N ARG A 491 -17.33 5.98 10.01
CA ARG A 491 -17.95 5.40 11.21
C ARG A 491 -16.95 5.30 12.36
N MET A 492 -15.80 4.66 12.13
CA MET A 492 -14.75 4.54 13.15
C MET A 492 -14.11 5.89 13.49
N SER A 493 -13.89 6.76 12.49
CA SER A 493 -13.26 8.07 12.69
C SER A 493 -14.13 8.98 13.59
N ALA A 494 -15.46 8.87 13.53
CA ALA A 494 -16.37 9.64 14.36
C ALA A 494 -16.15 9.39 15.87
N HIS A 495 -15.83 8.16 16.28
CA HIS A 495 -15.52 7.84 17.68
C HIS A 495 -14.22 8.49 18.15
N ARG A 496 -13.19 8.54 17.28
CA ARG A 496 -11.95 9.27 17.57
C ARG A 496 -12.20 10.77 17.66
N ALA A 497 -12.98 11.34 16.73
CA ALA A 497 -13.33 12.76 16.72
C ALA A 497 -14.07 13.18 18.01
N ARG A 498 -15.00 12.35 18.49
CA ARG A 498 -15.67 12.56 19.78
C ARG A 498 -14.68 12.61 20.94
N GLN A 499 -13.70 11.70 20.99
CA GLN A 499 -12.69 11.71 22.05
C GLN A 499 -11.75 12.91 21.98
N ILE A 500 -11.38 13.38 20.77
CA ILE A 500 -10.60 14.61 20.59
C ILE A 500 -11.35 15.81 21.18
N GLU A 501 -12.62 15.97 20.84
CA GLU A 501 -13.45 17.05 21.38
C GLU A 501 -13.54 16.99 22.91
N LEU A 502 -13.77 15.80 23.49
CA LEU A 502 -13.81 15.62 24.93
C LEU A 502 -12.46 15.86 25.61
N LEU A 503 -11.35 15.44 25.00
CA LEU A 503 -9.99 15.72 25.49
C LEU A 503 -9.75 17.22 25.57
N LEU A 504 -10.11 17.97 24.53
CA LEU A 504 -9.98 19.43 24.51
C LEU A 504 -10.83 20.08 25.62
N GLN A 505 -12.08 19.66 25.78
CA GLN A 505 -12.97 20.17 26.84
C GLN A 505 -12.42 19.90 28.25
N HIS A 506 -11.84 18.72 28.49
CA HIS A 506 -11.39 18.31 29.82
C HIS A 506 -9.96 18.74 30.15
N GLY A 507 -9.20 19.31 29.20
CA GLY A 507 -7.96 19.99 29.55
C GLY A 507 -6.79 19.85 28.58
N ALA A 508 -6.82 18.90 27.64
CA ALA A 508 -5.78 18.77 26.62
C ALA A 508 -5.81 19.94 25.64
N LEU A 509 -4.68 20.22 25.00
CA LEU A 509 -4.57 21.18 23.90
C LEU A 509 -4.29 20.47 22.57
N PRO A 510 -4.53 21.11 21.41
CA PRO A 510 -4.29 20.50 20.10
C PRO A 510 -2.87 19.95 19.94
N GLN A 511 -1.87 20.65 20.47
CA GLN A 511 -0.47 20.21 20.42
C GLN A 511 -0.20 18.94 21.24
N ASP A 512 -0.89 18.74 22.37
CA ASP A 512 -0.73 17.55 23.21
C ASP A 512 -1.32 16.32 22.52
N ILE A 513 -2.49 16.50 21.90
CA ILE A 513 -3.18 15.49 21.10
C ILE A 513 -2.32 15.09 19.89
N ASP A 514 -1.79 16.07 19.17
CA ASP A 514 -0.94 15.81 18.01
C ASP A 514 0.42 15.24 18.40
N GLN A 515 0.97 15.60 19.56
CA GLN A 515 2.17 14.98 20.10
C GLN A 515 1.93 13.49 20.43
N ALA A 516 0.88 13.17 21.17
CA ALA A 516 0.53 11.78 21.50
C ALA A 516 0.34 10.92 20.23
N ALA A 517 -0.34 11.46 19.20
CA ALA A 517 -0.48 10.79 17.92
C ALA A 517 0.87 10.56 17.20
N ARG A 518 1.79 11.54 17.22
CA ARG A 518 3.12 11.41 16.62
C ARG A 518 4.00 10.40 17.37
N GLU A 519 3.95 10.38 18.70
CA GLU A 519 4.64 9.38 19.53
C GLU A 519 4.11 7.97 19.29
N PHE A 520 2.80 7.82 19.11
CA PHE A 520 2.22 6.57 18.65
C PHE A 520 2.76 6.19 17.27
N GLY A 521 2.90 7.17 16.37
CA GLY A 521 3.66 7.01 15.15
C GLY A 521 3.03 7.59 13.89
N PHE A 522 1.92 8.34 14.03
CA PHE A 522 1.29 9.02 12.90
C PHE A 522 2.23 10.08 12.34
N SER A 523 2.23 10.25 11.02
CA SER A 523 3.01 11.32 10.37
C SER A 523 2.46 12.71 10.68
N MET A 524 1.17 12.80 10.98
CA MET A 524 0.45 14.02 11.32
C MET A 524 -0.57 13.71 12.41
N GLY A 525 -0.66 14.56 13.42
CA GLY A 525 -1.69 14.43 14.44
C GLY A 525 -3.08 14.82 13.93
N PRO A 526 -4.15 14.37 14.59
CA PRO A 526 -5.50 14.53 14.09
C PRO A 526 -5.99 15.99 14.05
N CYS A 527 -5.48 16.88 14.91
CA CYS A 527 -5.83 18.31 14.86
C CYS A 527 -5.21 18.97 13.62
N ALA A 528 -3.91 18.77 13.37
CA ALA A 528 -3.26 19.28 12.15
C ALA A 528 -3.82 18.64 10.87
N ALA A 529 -4.22 17.37 10.91
CA ALA A 529 -4.89 16.71 9.79
C ALA A 529 -6.26 17.33 9.50
N THR A 530 -7.00 17.72 10.54
CA THR A 530 -8.28 18.43 10.39
C THR A 530 -8.06 19.84 9.83
N ASP A 531 -7.02 20.55 10.26
CA ASP A 531 -6.64 21.85 9.69
C ASP A 531 -6.24 21.74 8.21
N LEU A 532 -5.57 20.65 7.81
CA LEU A 532 -5.22 20.38 6.42
C LEU A 532 -6.46 20.11 5.55
N ALA A 533 -7.40 19.31 6.05
CA ALA A 533 -8.65 19.00 5.35
C ALA A 533 -9.60 20.21 5.27
N GLY A 534 -9.66 20.99 6.35
CA GLY A 534 -10.52 22.15 6.54
C GLY A 534 -11.66 21.86 7.51
N LEU A 535 -11.71 22.62 8.61
CA LEU A 535 -12.70 22.41 9.69
C LEU A 535 -14.14 22.62 9.21
N ASP A 536 -14.35 23.55 8.28
CA ASP A 536 -15.66 23.91 7.72
C ASP A 536 -16.36 22.75 6.99
N ILE A 537 -15.60 21.79 6.46
CA ILE A 537 -16.17 20.60 5.83
C ILE A 537 -16.84 19.73 6.89
N SER A 538 -16.09 19.37 7.93
CA SER A 538 -16.62 18.59 9.05
C SER A 538 -17.74 19.31 9.79
N TRP A 539 -17.65 20.65 9.90
CA TRP A 539 -18.67 21.49 10.52
C TRP A 539 -20.00 21.45 9.76
N ARG A 540 -19.97 21.58 8.42
CA ARG A 540 -21.17 21.48 7.59
C ARG A 540 -21.84 20.11 7.72
N ILE A 541 -21.06 19.03 7.66
CA ILE A 541 -21.57 17.66 7.84
C ILE A 541 -22.20 17.49 9.23
N ARG A 542 -21.49 17.91 10.28
CA ARG A 542 -21.96 17.82 11.67
C ARG A 542 -23.25 18.61 11.90
N ARG A 543 -23.34 19.84 11.39
CA ARG A 543 -24.57 20.66 11.45
C ARG A 543 -25.73 20.04 10.68
N GLY A 544 -25.47 19.46 9.51
CA GLY A 544 -26.49 18.74 8.73
C GLY A 544 -27.08 17.55 9.49
N LYS A 545 -26.27 16.88 10.31
CA LYS A 545 -26.72 15.79 11.21
C LYS A 545 -27.34 16.27 12.53
N GLY A 546 -27.45 17.59 12.76
CA GLY A 546 -27.93 18.15 14.02
C GLY A 546 -27.00 17.91 15.22
N ALA A 547 -25.78 17.44 14.99
CA ALA A 547 -24.77 17.19 16.03
C ALA A 547 -23.98 18.47 16.35
N ARG A 548 -23.28 18.48 17.49
CA ARG A 548 -22.45 19.60 17.94
C ARG A 548 -21.10 19.13 18.47
N SER A 549 -20.08 19.94 18.25
CA SER A 549 -18.74 19.79 18.83
C SER A 549 -18.30 21.19 19.29
N PRO A 550 -18.61 21.58 20.53
CA PRO A 550 -18.53 22.97 20.99
C PRO A 550 -17.24 23.72 20.60
N ILE A 551 -16.08 23.10 20.78
CA ILE A 551 -14.79 23.74 20.48
C ILE A 551 -14.56 23.83 18.97
N ALA A 552 -14.75 22.72 18.24
CA ALA A 552 -14.61 22.71 16.80
C ALA A 552 -15.59 23.66 16.09
N ASP A 553 -16.81 23.77 16.60
CA ASP A 553 -17.85 24.66 16.08
C ASP A 553 -17.49 26.13 16.36
N ALA A 554 -17.04 26.45 17.58
CA ALA A 554 -16.61 27.80 17.93
C ALA A 554 -15.39 28.27 17.10
N LEU A 555 -14.45 27.36 16.78
CA LEU A 555 -13.36 27.67 15.83
C LEU A 555 -13.90 28.07 14.45
N CYS A 556 -14.89 27.32 13.94
CA CYS A 556 -15.51 27.61 12.65
C CYS A 556 -16.30 28.92 12.65
N GLU A 557 -17.01 29.23 13.73
CA GLU A 557 -17.73 30.50 13.92
C GLU A 557 -16.78 31.71 13.92
N LEU A 558 -15.54 31.52 14.38
CA LEU A 558 -14.46 32.49 14.27
C LEU A 558 -13.75 32.49 12.90
N GLY A 559 -14.26 31.75 11.91
CA GLY A 559 -13.65 31.65 10.57
C GLY A 559 -12.31 30.92 10.55
N ARG A 560 -12.00 30.11 11.57
CA ARG A 560 -10.76 29.31 11.65
C ARG A 560 -10.93 27.98 10.92
N PHE A 561 -10.79 28.01 9.59
CA PHE A 561 -11.03 26.87 8.71
C PHE A 561 -9.78 26.03 8.37
N GLY A 562 -8.67 26.23 9.08
CA GLY A 562 -7.44 25.46 8.91
C GLY A 562 -6.42 26.11 7.96
N GLN A 563 -5.56 25.29 7.36
CA GLN A 563 -4.39 25.73 6.57
C GLN A 563 -4.77 26.64 5.40
N LYS A 564 -5.93 26.40 4.77
CA LYS A 564 -6.39 27.19 3.62
C LYS A 564 -6.65 28.67 3.93
N VAL A 565 -6.86 29.01 5.20
CA VAL A 565 -7.01 30.40 5.69
C VAL A 565 -5.89 30.79 6.65
N GLY A 566 -4.87 29.95 6.82
CA GLY A 566 -3.74 30.18 7.73
C GLY A 566 -4.06 30.01 9.23
N ARG A 567 -5.29 29.66 9.60
CA ARG A 567 -5.76 29.60 11.00
C ARG A 567 -6.82 28.51 11.19
N GLY A 568 -6.58 27.59 12.12
CA GLY A 568 -7.46 26.49 12.52
C GLY A 568 -7.32 26.19 14.00
N TYR A 569 -7.10 24.92 14.36
CA TYR A 569 -6.57 24.53 15.66
C TYR A 569 -5.18 25.11 15.91
N PHE A 570 -4.41 25.28 14.83
CA PHE A 570 -3.09 25.91 14.83
C PHE A 570 -3.07 27.19 14.00
N SER A 571 -1.99 27.95 14.13
CA SER A 571 -1.64 29.05 13.24
C SER A 571 -0.57 28.62 12.24
N TYR A 572 -0.66 29.13 11.01
CA TYR A 572 0.22 28.79 9.90
C TYR A 572 0.74 30.08 9.24
N ALA A 573 2.06 30.23 9.19
CA ALA A 573 2.67 31.34 8.47
C ALA A 573 2.36 31.25 6.96
N PRO A 574 2.27 32.38 6.24
CA PRO A 574 2.01 32.38 4.80
C PRO A 574 2.97 31.44 4.05
N GLY A 575 2.41 30.49 3.30
CA GLY A 575 3.17 29.49 2.54
C GLY A 575 3.77 28.33 3.37
N SER A 576 3.70 28.38 4.70
CA SER A 576 4.16 27.32 5.59
C SER A 576 3.05 26.32 5.90
N ARG A 577 3.42 25.04 6.00
CA ARG A 577 2.54 23.96 6.47
C ARG A 577 2.82 23.56 7.92
N VAL A 578 3.75 24.26 8.57
CA VAL A 578 4.15 23.99 9.96
C VAL A 578 3.03 24.48 10.89
N ALA A 579 2.47 23.57 11.67
CA ALA A 579 1.46 23.87 12.67
C ALA A 579 2.11 24.49 13.91
N VAL A 580 1.73 25.73 14.23
CA VAL A 580 2.23 26.45 15.42
C VAL A 580 1.09 26.60 16.44
N PRO A 581 1.29 26.25 17.72
CA PRO A 581 0.29 26.47 18.77
C PRO A 581 -0.18 27.92 18.82
N ASP A 582 -1.48 28.11 19.04
CA ASP A 582 -2.10 29.44 19.04
C ASP A 582 -2.72 29.77 20.41
N PRO A 583 -2.24 30.82 21.11
CA PRO A 583 -2.78 31.24 22.40
C PRO A 583 -4.28 31.61 22.37
N GLU A 584 -4.81 32.10 21.24
CA GLU A 584 -6.25 32.39 21.12
C GLU A 584 -7.09 31.11 21.13
N VAL A 585 -6.57 30.03 20.52
CA VAL A 585 -7.22 28.72 20.52
C VAL A 585 -7.20 28.13 21.93
N GLU A 586 -6.09 28.25 22.65
CA GLU A 586 -6.02 27.84 24.05
C GLU A 586 -7.03 28.60 24.92
N ALA A 587 -7.09 29.93 24.79
CA ALA A 587 -8.04 30.77 25.52
C ALA A 587 -9.50 30.42 25.18
N LEU A 588 -9.79 30.14 23.90
CA LEU A 588 -11.10 29.64 23.46
C LEU A 588 -11.45 28.32 24.15
N ILE A 589 -10.56 27.33 24.14
CA ILE A 589 -10.80 26.03 24.78
C ILE A 589 -11.09 26.20 26.29
N ARG A 590 -10.33 27.08 26.98
CA ARG A 590 -10.56 27.39 28.41
C ARG A 590 -11.96 27.98 28.64
N ARG A 591 -12.33 29.00 27.85
CA ARG A 591 -13.65 29.63 27.93
C ARG A 591 -14.79 28.65 27.62
N MET A 592 -14.64 27.80 26.61
CA MET A 592 -15.65 26.80 26.26
C MET A 592 -15.84 25.77 27.38
N ALA A 593 -14.75 25.31 28.01
CA ALA A 593 -14.83 24.39 29.16
C ALA A 593 -15.56 25.04 30.35
N GLU A 594 -15.28 26.31 30.65
CA GLU A 594 -15.97 27.07 31.70
C GLU A 594 -17.47 27.22 31.41
N GLN A 595 -17.85 27.55 30.18
CA GLN A 595 -19.25 27.66 29.75
C GLN A 595 -20.01 26.34 29.86
N LEU A 596 -19.32 25.22 29.65
CA LEU A 596 -19.88 23.87 29.78
C LEU A 596 -19.88 23.37 31.22
N GLY A 597 -19.32 24.12 32.18
CA GLY A 597 -19.19 23.69 33.58
C GLY A 597 -18.20 22.53 33.78
N ILE A 598 -17.27 22.33 32.84
CA ILE A 598 -16.33 21.20 32.86
C ILE A 598 -15.06 21.59 33.62
N ARG A 599 -14.75 20.84 34.68
CA ARG A 599 -13.48 20.99 35.41
C ARG A 599 -12.34 20.42 34.58
N ARG A 600 -11.39 21.28 34.21
CA ARG A 600 -10.18 20.88 33.47
C ARG A 600 -9.17 20.13 34.37
N GLN A 601 -8.45 19.18 33.78
CA GLN A 601 -7.38 18.39 34.38
C GLN A 601 -6.20 18.23 33.42
N SER A 602 -5.04 17.79 33.93
CA SER A 602 -3.89 17.40 33.10
C SER A 602 -4.03 15.96 32.63
N PHE A 603 -3.49 15.66 31.44
CA PHE A 603 -3.41 14.31 30.90
C PHE A 603 -1.97 13.99 30.54
N ASP A 604 -1.54 12.76 30.82
CA ASP A 604 -0.33 12.23 30.23
C ASP A 604 -0.57 11.80 28.77
N LEU A 605 0.51 11.68 27.99
CA LEU A 605 0.42 11.32 26.58
C LEU A 605 -0.10 9.89 26.37
N ALA A 606 0.10 9.00 27.35
CA ALA A 606 -0.43 7.64 27.32
C ALA A 606 -1.96 7.62 27.39
N THR A 607 -2.56 8.41 28.29
CA THR A 607 -4.02 8.56 28.40
C THR A 607 -4.61 9.19 27.14
N ILE A 608 -3.96 10.23 26.60
CA ILE A 608 -4.37 10.82 25.33
C ILE A 608 -4.32 9.77 24.22
N THR A 609 -3.22 9.00 24.13
CA THR A 609 -3.07 7.93 23.13
C THR A 609 -4.17 6.88 23.26
N ASP A 610 -4.45 6.37 24.46
CA ASP A 610 -5.50 5.39 24.68
C ASP A 610 -6.87 5.93 24.24
N ARG A 611 -7.17 7.20 24.53
CA ARG A 611 -8.41 7.88 24.08
C ARG A 611 -8.46 8.14 22.57
N LEU A 612 -7.34 8.19 21.87
CA LEU A 612 -7.30 8.30 20.41
C LEU A 612 -7.43 6.94 19.71
N ILE A 613 -6.93 5.87 20.32
CA ILE A 613 -6.74 4.56 19.70
C ILE A 613 -7.82 3.55 20.06
N LEU A 614 -8.15 3.43 21.35
CA LEU A 614 -9.09 2.40 21.82
C LEU A 614 -10.51 2.56 21.26
N PRO A 615 -11.10 3.76 21.12
CA PRO A 615 -12.42 3.90 20.52
C PRO A 615 -12.46 3.44 19.06
N VAL A 616 -11.37 3.66 18.32
CA VAL A 616 -11.22 3.20 16.93
C VAL A 616 -11.21 1.68 16.88
N ILE A 617 -10.44 1.04 17.78
CA ILE A 617 -10.39 -0.42 17.90
C ILE A 617 -11.76 -0.99 18.26
N ASN A 618 -12.42 -0.38 19.25
CA ASN A 618 -13.71 -0.80 19.74
C ASN A 618 -14.77 -0.76 18.63
N GLU A 619 -14.79 0.34 17.87
CA GLU A 619 -15.72 0.48 16.76
C GLU A 619 -15.37 -0.45 15.59
N GLY A 620 -14.08 -0.70 15.33
CA GLY A 620 -13.68 -1.70 14.34
C GLY A 620 -14.21 -3.10 14.66
N ALA A 621 -14.25 -3.48 15.94
CA ALA A 621 -14.85 -4.75 16.34
C ALA A 621 -16.38 -4.76 16.14
N ARG A 622 -17.08 -3.65 16.37
CA ARG A 622 -18.51 -3.54 16.05
C ARG A 622 -18.76 -3.63 14.55
N VAL A 623 -17.95 -2.95 13.74
CA VAL A 623 -17.99 -3.03 12.27
C VAL A 623 -17.83 -4.48 11.77
N LEU A 624 -16.97 -5.28 12.41
CA LEU A 624 -16.82 -6.71 12.09
C LEU A 624 -18.03 -7.54 12.52
N GLN A 625 -18.55 -7.25 13.71
CA GLN A 625 -19.72 -7.90 14.29
C GLN A 625 -20.97 -7.67 13.42
N ASP A 626 -21.16 -6.44 12.95
CA ASP A 626 -22.27 -6.02 12.08
C ASP A 626 -22.13 -6.55 10.65
N GLY A 627 -21.00 -7.16 10.30
CA GLY A 627 -20.74 -7.68 8.95
C GLY A 627 -20.44 -6.59 7.90
N VAL A 628 -20.27 -5.34 8.30
CA VAL A 628 -19.93 -4.22 7.41
C VAL A 628 -18.52 -4.41 6.83
N ALA A 629 -17.56 -4.88 7.63
CA ALA A 629 -16.28 -5.36 7.13
C ALA A 629 -16.25 -6.89 7.15
N ARG A 630 -15.72 -7.50 6.08
CA ARG A 630 -15.64 -8.96 5.94
C ARG A 630 -14.63 -9.59 6.89
N GLN A 631 -13.58 -8.87 7.27
CA GLN A 631 -12.45 -9.38 8.04
C GLN A 631 -11.64 -8.22 8.64
N ALA A 632 -10.96 -8.48 9.75
CA ALA A 632 -10.18 -7.46 10.47
C ALA A 632 -9.13 -6.76 9.58
N ARG A 633 -8.46 -7.52 8.71
CA ARG A 633 -7.43 -6.96 7.82
C ARG A 633 -7.96 -5.95 6.78
N ASP A 634 -9.26 -5.98 6.47
CA ASP A 634 -9.88 -4.98 5.59
C ASP A 634 -9.95 -3.63 6.31
N ILE A 635 -10.29 -3.64 7.60
CA ILE A 635 -10.27 -2.45 8.47
C ILE A 635 -8.85 -1.89 8.60
N ASP A 636 -7.86 -2.77 8.75
CA ASP A 636 -6.46 -2.36 8.84
C ASP A 636 -6.00 -1.59 7.59
N LEU A 637 -6.34 -2.09 6.39
CA LEU A 637 -6.04 -1.40 5.14
C LEU A 637 -6.72 -0.03 5.05
N ILE A 638 -8.00 0.05 5.43
CA ILE A 638 -8.76 1.30 5.42
C ILE A 638 -8.09 2.34 6.30
N TRP A 639 -7.65 1.97 7.50
CA TRP A 639 -7.02 2.93 8.42
C TRP A 639 -5.60 3.32 8.03
N VAL A 640 -4.82 2.40 7.47
CA VAL A 640 -3.47 2.70 6.96
C VAL A 640 -3.53 3.63 5.75
N HIS A 641 -4.37 3.31 4.78
CA HIS A 641 -4.42 4.02 3.49
C HIS A 641 -5.36 5.23 3.49
N GLY A 642 -6.32 5.30 4.43
CA GLY A 642 -7.29 6.39 4.53
C GLY A 642 -6.97 7.43 5.60
N PHE A 643 -6.47 7.01 6.77
CA PHE A 643 -6.22 7.89 7.92
C PHE A 643 -4.76 7.94 8.37
N GLY A 644 -3.85 7.33 7.60
CA GLY A 644 -2.41 7.36 7.88
C GLY A 644 -2.03 6.60 9.15
N TRP A 645 -2.77 5.54 9.52
CA TRP A 645 -2.36 4.66 10.60
C TRP A 645 -0.92 4.18 10.38
N PRO A 646 -0.05 4.17 11.40
CA PRO A 646 1.36 3.84 11.20
C PRO A 646 1.51 2.41 10.69
N ALA A 647 1.94 2.23 9.44
CA ALA A 647 2.02 0.92 8.79
C ALA A 647 2.92 -0.07 9.56
N ARG A 648 3.97 0.41 10.25
CA ARG A 648 4.82 -0.37 11.17
C ARG A 648 4.10 -0.94 12.39
N ARG A 649 2.85 -0.52 12.63
CA ARG A 649 1.92 -1.06 13.64
C ARG A 649 0.78 -1.86 13.02
N GLY A 650 0.84 -2.17 11.73
CA GLY A 650 -0.19 -2.89 10.99
C GLY A 650 -1.38 -1.98 10.76
N GLY A 651 -2.49 -2.26 11.43
CA GLY A 651 -3.67 -1.40 11.52
C GLY A 651 -4.28 -1.49 12.92
N PRO A 652 -5.43 -0.85 13.19
CA PRO A 652 -6.06 -0.90 14.51
C PRO A 652 -6.38 -2.32 14.98
N MET A 653 -6.81 -3.22 14.11
CA MET A 653 -7.18 -4.59 14.50
C MET A 653 -5.93 -5.43 14.79
N PHE A 654 -4.92 -5.37 13.91
CA PHE A 654 -3.62 -5.99 14.17
C PHE A 654 -3.01 -5.45 15.48
N HIS A 655 -3.04 -4.14 15.69
CA HIS A 655 -2.50 -3.51 16.89
C HIS A 655 -3.21 -4.00 18.16
N ALA A 656 -4.53 -4.15 18.13
CA ALA A 656 -5.30 -4.70 19.24
C ALA A 656 -4.86 -6.13 19.60
N GLU A 657 -4.59 -6.99 18.61
CA GLU A 657 -4.06 -8.34 18.86
C GLU A 657 -2.65 -8.31 19.45
N ARG A 658 -1.80 -7.35 19.04
CA ARG A 658 -0.45 -7.20 19.60
C ARG A 658 -0.47 -6.70 21.05
N VAL A 659 -1.40 -5.81 21.40
CA VAL A 659 -1.62 -5.38 22.79
C VAL A 659 -2.24 -6.50 23.63
N GLY A 660 -3.06 -7.35 23.00
CA GLY A 660 -3.83 -8.40 23.65
C GLY A 660 -5.26 -7.96 23.92
N LEU A 661 -6.23 -8.72 23.40
CA LEU A 661 -7.65 -8.31 23.40
C LEU A 661 -8.23 -8.19 24.81
N ALA A 662 -7.78 -9.00 25.77
CA ALA A 662 -8.16 -8.85 27.18
C ALA A 662 -7.71 -7.49 27.76
N SER A 663 -6.45 -7.10 27.52
CA SER A 663 -5.95 -5.79 27.95
C SER A 663 -6.71 -4.64 27.28
N VAL A 664 -7.04 -4.78 26.00
CA VAL A 664 -7.87 -3.80 25.28
C VAL A 664 -9.25 -3.67 25.92
N CYS A 665 -9.91 -4.78 26.27
CA CYS A 665 -11.20 -4.77 26.95
C CYS A 665 -11.12 -4.07 28.31
N ASP A 666 -10.10 -4.40 29.12
CA ASP A 666 -9.95 -3.81 30.45
C ASP A 666 -9.73 -2.29 30.39
N ARG A 667 -8.91 -1.84 29.43
CA ARG A 667 -8.66 -0.40 29.23
C ARG A 667 -9.90 0.33 28.74
N LEU A 668 -10.65 -0.27 27.82
CA LEU A 668 -11.92 0.27 27.33
C LEU A 668 -12.97 0.38 28.44
N ALA A 669 -13.12 -0.65 29.27
CA ALA A 669 -14.02 -0.63 30.42
C ALA A 669 -13.63 0.48 31.41
N ARG A 670 -12.34 0.59 31.78
CA ARG A 670 -11.87 1.69 32.64
C ARG A 670 -12.14 3.07 32.07
N LEU A 671 -11.91 3.27 30.76
CA LEU A 671 -12.22 4.53 30.10
C LEU A 671 -13.72 4.81 30.05
N ALA A 672 -14.54 3.79 29.79
CA ALA A 672 -16.00 3.92 29.78
C ALA A 672 -16.54 4.34 31.14
N ASP A 673 -16.04 3.73 32.22
CA ASP A 673 -16.44 4.08 33.59
C ASP A 673 -15.94 5.47 33.99
N ALA A 674 -14.68 5.80 33.69
CA ALA A 674 -14.09 7.09 34.04
C ALA A 674 -14.72 8.27 33.27
N LEU A 675 -15.25 8.04 32.07
CA LEU A 675 -15.88 9.06 31.23
C LEU A 675 -17.41 8.99 31.25
N GLU A 676 -17.99 8.03 31.98
CA GLU A 676 -19.41 7.70 31.96
C GLU A 676 -19.95 7.55 30.52
N ASP A 677 -19.12 7.00 29.62
CA ASP A 677 -19.42 6.87 28.19
C ASP A 677 -19.67 5.41 27.82
N ALA A 678 -20.94 5.02 27.79
CA ALA A 678 -21.37 3.67 27.42
C ALA A 678 -20.88 3.25 26.01
N SER A 679 -20.59 4.20 25.10
CA SER A 679 -20.08 3.88 23.76
C SER A 679 -18.64 3.33 23.78
N LEU A 680 -17.90 3.54 24.88
CA LEU A 680 -16.56 2.99 25.10
C LEU A 680 -16.58 1.61 25.76
N GLN A 681 -17.74 1.12 26.22
CA GLN A 681 -17.83 -0.24 26.74
C GLN A 681 -17.32 -1.23 25.69
N PRO A 682 -16.51 -2.24 26.06
CA PRO A 682 -15.90 -3.15 25.09
C PRO A 682 -16.96 -3.79 24.22
N ALA A 683 -16.75 -3.82 22.90
CA ALA A 683 -17.67 -4.44 21.96
C ALA A 683 -17.90 -5.92 22.32
N PRO A 684 -19.11 -6.47 22.14
CA PRO A 684 -19.40 -7.86 22.45
C PRO A 684 -18.41 -8.83 21.78
N LEU A 685 -18.08 -8.58 20.51
CA LEU A 685 -17.07 -9.36 19.78
C LEU A 685 -15.68 -9.34 20.44
N LEU A 686 -15.23 -8.18 20.95
CA LEU A 686 -13.94 -8.09 21.65
C LEU A 686 -13.94 -8.92 22.93
N ARG A 687 -15.03 -8.83 23.71
CA ARG A 687 -15.16 -9.60 24.96
C ARG A 687 -15.16 -11.10 24.68
N ASP A 688 -15.95 -11.55 23.71
CA ASP A 688 -16.01 -12.96 23.31
C ASP A 688 -14.62 -13.49 22.90
N LEU A 689 -13.93 -12.78 22.01
CA LEU A 689 -12.58 -13.17 21.58
C LEU A 689 -11.59 -13.19 22.75
N ALA A 690 -11.64 -12.19 23.62
CA ALA A 690 -10.80 -12.12 24.82
C ALA A 690 -11.07 -13.30 25.77
N THR A 691 -12.33 -13.62 26.06
CA THR A 691 -12.72 -14.73 26.93
C THR A 691 -12.30 -16.08 26.37
N ARG A 692 -12.36 -16.27 25.04
CA ARG A 692 -11.92 -17.50 24.37
C ARG A 692 -10.40 -17.59 24.15
N GLY A 693 -9.64 -16.55 24.47
CA GLY A 693 -8.21 -16.47 24.13
C GLY A 693 -7.95 -16.51 22.62
N ALA A 694 -8.91 -16.08 21.80
CA ALA A 694 -8.85 -16.13 20.35
C ALA A 694 -8.54 -14.74 19.74
N GLY A 695 -7.94 -14.73 18.55
CA GLY A 695 -7.74 -13.51 17.76
C GLY A 695 -8.83 -13.28 16.70
N PHE A 696 -8.83 -12.12 16.04
CA PHE A 696 -9.74 -11.82 14.94
C PHE A 696 -9.59 -12.78 13.76
N ALA A 697 -8.40 -13.36 13.57
CA ALA A 697 -8.18 -14.38 12.54
C ALA A 697 -9.11 -15.60 12.68
N SER A 698 -9.56 -15.92 13.92
CA SER A 698 -10.49 -17.04 14.18
C SER A 698 -11.87 -16.85 13.54
N LEU A 699 -12.28 -15.60 13.28
CA LEU A 699 -13.57 -15.28 12.67
C LEU A 699 -13.63 -15.70 11.20
N HIS A 700 -12.49 -15.77 10.52
CA HIS A 700 -12.46 -16.19 9.12
C HIS A 700 -12.68 -17.70 8.98
N ALA A 701 -12.11 -18.51 9.89
CA ALA A 701 -12.27 -19.96 9.90
C ALA A 701 -13.73 -20.36 10.17
N ALA A 702 -14.40 -19.67 11.09
CA ALA A 702 -15.81 -19.94 11.44
C ALA A 702 -16.81 -19.52 10.34
N ARG A 703 -16.45 -18.65 9.40
CA ARG A 703 -17.29 -18.26 8.26
C ARG A 703 -17.12 -19.18 7.04
N GLN A 704 -16.11 -20.05 7.04
CA GLN A 704 -15.84 -21.04 5.99
C GLN A 704 -16.30 -22.46 6.36
N ALA A 705 -16.42 -22.75 7.65
CA ALA A 705 -17.11 -23.91 8.19
C ALA A 705 -18.63 -23.67 8.19
#